data_AF-A0A7Y5C1A7-F1
#
_entry.id   AF-A0A7Y5C1A7-F1
#
_cell.length_a   1.000
_cell.length_b   1.000
_cell.length_c   1.000
_cell.angle_alpha   90.00
_cell.angle_beta   90.00
_cell.angle_gamma   90.00
#
_symmetry.space_group_name_H-M   'P 1'
#
loop_
_entity.id
_entity.type
_entity.pdbx_description
1 polymer ?
#
loop_
_entity_poly.entity_id
_entity_poly.type
_entity_poly.pdbx_seq_one_letter_code
_entity_poly.pdbx_strand_id
1 'polypeptide(L)'
;MALFIMFLPLLIFSQKKAKDQTKVNETSIFNREKLQQLILFEINKIRVGANLDTLLPNDILFKAADFQAAQMSENGKAELLGSGKYATTGKRIEAAGGTQNGEEIVISVAAMKGKNFLTEKEICDAIFLKWKVGKKELPIIKNVKHIYASASAWADEGGKKTFVSVVFGGFDSFKAAADKRKELPVPFTKKNKKVKAPDARACKNCAKFKDYDGLQEGLYIENDKIYLKYDNLKALLRLIKKPKDGFAIDIVQRSQYNNPNYNIYNNNLQSRGILLKTINKNKLLSKNRIKPEKKNKKVNKLDVELGKLPKKLQGEYEMNLLVIIDGKLCKTIRKTNLEITDQESNTPLEMLLMPDSNAYFNPMFTPVSESSLLLFNVPFDKGKFDYKEEDMNPFLETLQEPDFFIEGLYITAYSSIEGDSAANAKLQRQRAESIISALSKLHKSGLATQVKTSDSWQLFQMEMEDGKFDYLTKLPKKKAIQTINADQNLQNELEPFLSKQRFAQIIMDVSYDTRGPKEEKFCIVQFNKAAKKGDVKQCLKIQYFIEKQITEGKYSPETPFKLDIPFQAKFSGVLNNRIAFRYLRNKEVFEDDLMELNKISQLDPINNYIKFNQLFAEIKLDTIVGNQKQRDAKQARIDALYNTEIPKKYTDALNIEWQFKVIESVDTLDDAEPIIEACINKIKSFYNFKEASWENALKLSYVFARFKDYKFAAHLLAPYIKGNKPDENLLFAFVSYCAKEIELSNTRMFVSGMNKAREVNPERYCKLFGQPGLTFQVLENPLVKEEFIKANCK
;
A
#
# COMPACT_ATOMS: atom_id res chain seq x y z
N MET A 1 64.01 -22.54 -80.75
CA MET A 1 64.35 -22.09 -79.39
C MET A 1 63.05 -22.05 -78.59
N ALA A 2 62.98 -22.82 -77.50
CA ALA A 2 61.95 -22.87 -76.45
C ALA A 2 60.50 -23.34 -76.78
N LEU A 3 60.23 -24.58 -76.36
CA LEU A 3 58.98 -25.21 -75.84
C LEU A 3 58.10 -24.25 -74.99
N PHE A 4 56.79 -24.42 -74.68
CA PHE A 4 55.82 -25.53 -74.69
C PHE A 4 54.39 -24.97 -74.41
N ILE A 5 53.34 -25.56 -75.02
CA ILE A 5 52.06 -26.10 -74.44
C ILE A 5 51.27 -25.22 -73.41
N MET A 6 49.95 -24.95 -73.49
CA MET A 6 48.78 -25.85 -73.54
C MET A 6 47.43 -25.08 -73.71
N PHE A 7 46.55 -25.65 -74.54
CA PHE A 7 45.07 -25.77 -74.44
C PHE A 7 44.10 -24.56 -74.38
N LEU A 8 43.23 -24.53 -75.40
CA LEU A 8 41.88 -23.95 -75.46
C LEU A 8 40.90 -24.68 -74.50
N PRO A 9 39.81 -24.03 -74.03
CA PRO A 9 38.52 -24.28 -74.69
C PRO A 9 37.52 -23.09 -74.76
N LEU A 10 36.77 -23.11 -75.87
CA LEU A 10 35.34 -22.80 -76.07
C LEU A 10 34.67 -21.60 -75.36
N LEU A 11 34.39 -20.57 -76.18
CA LEU A 11 33.41 -19.51 -75.94
C LEU A 11 31.99 -20.00 -76.27
N ILE A 12 31.08 -19.97 -75.30
CA ILE A 12 29.63 -19.99 -75.51
C ILE A 12 29.05 -18.72 -74.88
N PHE A 13 28.63 -17.78 -75.72
CA PHE A 13 27.80 -16.65 -75.32
C PHE A 13 26.36 -17.13 -75.16
N SER A 14 25.89 -17.27 -73.91
CA SER A 14 24.49 -17.52 -73.60
C SER A 14 23.76 -16.20 -73.34
N GLN A 15 22.66 -16.00 -74.07
CA GLN A 15 21.74 -14.87 -73.96
C GLN A 15 21.13 -14.80 -72.55
N LYS A 16 21.26 -13.63 -71.90
CA LYS A 16 20.51 -13.26 -70.70
C LYS A 16 19.01 -13.24 -71.01
N LYS A 17 18.28 -14.28 -70.60
CA LYS A 17 16.83 -14.19 -70.39
C LYS A 17 16.56 -13.57 -69.02
N ALA A 18 15.81 -12.47 -69.02
CA ALA A 18 15.15 -11.94 -67.84
C ALA A 18 14.27 -13.05 -67.23
N LYS A 19 14.55 -13.44 -65.98
CA LYS A 19 13.68 -14.32 -65.21
C LYS A 19 12.67 -13.47 -64.46
N ASP A 20 11.43 -13.62 -64.92
CA ASP A 20 10.19 -13.26 -64.27
C ASP A 20 10.19 -13.62 -62.77
N GLN A 21 9.92 -12.65 -61.91
CA GLN A 21 9.91 -12.78 -60.44
C GLN A 21 8.54 -13.24 -59.91
N THR A 22 7.92 -14.22 -60.56
CA THR A 22 6.65 -14.81 -60.11
C THR A 22 6.66 -16.34 -60.25
N LYS A 23 7.51 -17.01 -59.46
CA LYS A 23 7.28 -18.41 -59.08
C LYS A 23 7.47 -18.55 -57.57
N VAL A 24 6.34 -18.66 -56.88
CA VAL A 24 6.25 -19.13 -55.50
C VAL A 24 6.81 -20.56 -55.47
N ASN A 25 7.89 -20.79 -54.72
CA ASN A 25 8.40 -22.13 -54.45
C ASN A 25 7.41 -22.83 -53.50
N GLU A 26 6.60 -23.73 -54.05
CA GLU A 26 5.59 -24.54 -53.34
C GLU A 26 6.16 -25.73 -52.55
N THR A 27 7.48 -25.87 -52.39
CA THR A 27 8.09 -26.89 -51.52
C THR A 27 8.70 -26.25 -50.27
N SER A 28 7.87 -25.59 -49.47
CA SER A 28 8.28 -25.23 -48.10
C SER A 28 8.06 -26.45 -47.21
N ILE A 29 9.12 -26.92 -46.55
CA ILE A 29 9.09 -28.09 -45.64
C ILE A 29 8.24 -27.86 -44.36
N PHE A 30 7.72 -26.65 -44.16
CA PHE A 30 6.79 -26.28 -43.08
C PHE A 30 5.89 -25.12 -43.52
N ASN A 31 4.72 -24.98 -42.90
CA ASN A 31 3.85 -23.84 -43.13
C ASN A 31 4.39 -22.58 -42.43
N ARG A 32 4.83 -21.61 -43.24
CA ARG A 32 5.47 -20.37 -42.78
C ARG A 32 4.54 -19.48 -41.95
N GLU A 33 3.27 -19.36 -42.34
CA GLU A 33 2.27 -18.56 -41.64
C GLU A 33 1.94 -19.16 -40.27
N LYS A 34 1.75 -20.48 -40.22
CA LYS A 34 1.52 -21.20 -38.97
C LYS A 34 2.71 -21.09 -38.02
N LEU A 35 3.93 -21.21 -38.53
CA LEU A 35 5.15 -21.00 -37.72
C LEU A 35 5.25 -19.56 -37.20
N GLN A 36 4.94 -18.56 -38.02
CA GLN A 36 4.88 -17.16 -37.59
C GLN A 36 3.88 -16.96 -36.44
N GLN A 37 2.67 -17.50 -36.57
CA GLN A 37 1.64 -17.40 -35.53
C GLN A 37 2.09 -18.04 -34.22
N LEU A 38 2.70 -19.23 -34.28
CA LEU A 38 3.25 -19.93 -33.12
C LEU A 38 4.37 -19.13 -32.44
N ILE A 39 5.29 -18.56 -33.23
CA ILE A 39 6.38 -17.73 -32.69
C ILE A 39 5.83 -16.49 -31.99
N LEU A 40 4.88 -15.78 -32.62
CA LEU A 40 4.28 -14.60 -32.00
C LEU A 40 3.50 -14.96 -30.72
N PHE A 41 2.80 -16.10 -30.72
CA PHE A 41 2.08 -16.61 -29.56
C PHE A 41 3.02 -16.86 -28.37
N GLU A 42 4.13 -17.57 -28.57
CA GLU A 42 5.08 -17.85 -27.49
C GLU A 42 5.86 -16.60 -27.03
N ILE A 43 6.17 -15.65 -27.93
CA ILE A 43 6.68 -14.31 -27.53
C ILE A 43 5.68 -13.62 -26.61
N ASN A 44 4.40 -13.64 -26.98
CA ASN A 44 3.34 -13.01 -26.19
C ASN A 44 3.13 -13.68 -24.84
N LYS A 45 3.30 -15.00 -24.74
CA LYS A 45 3.30 -15.73 -23.47
C LYS A 45 4.41 -15.25 -22.53
N ILE A 46 5.62 -15.01 -23.03
CA ILE A 46 6.73 -14.44 -22.24
C ILE A 46 6.38 -13.04 -21.74
N ARG A 47 5.78 -12.20 -22.59
CA ARG A 47 5.41 -10.83 -22.26
C ARG A 47 4.28 -10.74 -21.23
N VAL A 48 3.24 -11.56 -21.39
CA VAL A 48 2.14 -11.66 -20.41
C VAL A 48 2.66 -12.11 -19.05
N GLY A 49 3.56 -13.11 -19.01
CA GLY A 49 4.21 -13.53 -17.76
C GLY A 49 5.07 -12.45 -17.10
N ALA A 50 5.48 -11.42 -17.86
CA ALA A 50 6.20 -10.24 -17.38
C ALA A 50 5.30 -9.02 -17.16
N ASN A 51 3.98 -9.19 -17.20
CA ASN A 51 2.97 -8.13 -17.08
C ASN A 51 3.12 -7.01 -18.13
N LEU A 52 3.47 -7.38 -19.36
CA LEU A 52 3.59 -6.47 -20.51
C LEU A 52 2.47 -6.70 -21.53
N ASP A 53 2.19 -5.68 -22.34
CA ASP A 53 1.25 -5.79 -23.46
C ASP A 53 1.72 -6.84 -24.47
N THR A 54 0.78 -7.59 -25.06
CA THR A 54 1.10 -8.46 -26.20
C THR A 54 1.54 -7.63 -27.43
N LEU A 55 2.19 -8.27 -28.38
CA LEU A 55 2.62 -7.70 -29.65
C LEU A 55 1.66 -8.12 -30.75
N LEU A 56 1.41 -7.21 -31.69
CA LEU A 56 0.57 -7.44 -32.86
C LEU A 56 1.42 -7.69 -34.12
N PRO A 57 0.94 -8.49 -35.07
CA PRO A 57 1.60 -8.62 -36.36
C PRO A 57 1.49 -7.32 -37.17
N ASN A 58 2.45 -7.10 -38.09
CA ASN A 58 2.43 -5.98 -39.02
C ASN A 58 3.15 -6.35 -40.33
N ASP A 59 2.53 -6.03 -41.46
CA ASP A 59 3.01 -6.44 -42.79
C ASP A 59 4.37 -5.85 -43.19
N ILE A 60 4.68 -4.62 -42.78
CA ILE A 60 5.97 -3.98 -43.06
C ILE A 60 7.07 -4.72 -42.29
N LEU A 61 6.83 -5.03 -41.02
CA LEU A 61 7.79 -5.77 -40.21
C LEU A 61 7.93 -7.23 -40.68
N PHE A 62 6.83 -7.85 -41.13
CA PHE A 62 6.85 -9.17 -41.74
C PHE A 62 7.73 -9.18 -43.00
N LYS A 63 7.54 -8.24 -43.93
CA LYS A 63 8.38 -8.11 -45.13
C LYS A 63 9.85 -7.88 -44.79
N ALA A 64 10.14 -7.08 -43.76
CA ALA A 64 11.50 -6.87 -43.29
C ALA A 64 12.12 -8.15 -42.73
N ALA A 65 11.37 -8.92 -41.93
CA ALA A 65 11.78 -10.23 -41.43
C ALA A 65 11.98 -11.23 -42.56
N ASP A 66 11.12 -11.18 -43.57
CA ASP A 66 11.17 -12.05 -44.75
C ASP A 66 12.44 -11.85 -45.56
N PHE A 67 12.81 -10.58 -45.83
CA PHE A 67 14.09 -10.25 -46.48
C PHE A 67 15.27 -10.85 -45.72
N GLN A 68 15.27 -10.79 -44.39
CA GLN A 68 16.37 -11.34 -43.60
C GLN A 68 16.36 -12.86 -43.58
N ALA A 69 15.21 -13.50 -43.37
CA ALA A 69 15.13 -14.94 -43.30
C ALA A 69 15.55 -15.59 -44.64
N ALA A 70 15.12 -15.03 -45.77
CA ALA A 70 15.57 -15.45 -47.10
C ALA A 70 17.09 -15.31 -47.25
N GLN A 71 17.65 -14.14 -46.93
CA GLN A 71 19.09 -13.89 -47.03
C GLN A 71 19.92 -14.82 -46.13
N MET A 72 19.45 -15.11 -44.91
CA MET A 72 20.13 -16.03 -43.99
C MET A 72 20.09 -17.48 -44.49
N SER A 73 19.00 -17.89 -45.13
CA SER A 73 18.89 -19.20 -45.78
C SER A 73 19.90 -19.34 -46.93
N GLU A 74 19.99 -18.33 -47.81
CA GLU A 74 20.95 -18.32 -48.91
C GLU A 74 22.41 -18.33 -48.41
N ASN A 75 22.71 -17.56 -47.37
CA ASN A 75 24.07 -17.45 -46.81
C ASN A 75 24.44 -18.60 -45.85
N GLY A 76 23.46 -19.42 -45.44
CA GLY A 76 23.63 -20.49 -44.46
C GLY A 76 24.02 -20.03 -43.04
N LYS A 77 23.87 -18.73 -42.71
CA LYS A 77 24.29 -18.14 -41.43
C LYS A 77 23.18 -17.28 -40.81
N ALA A 78 22.90 -17.51 -39.54
CA ALA A 78 21.99 -16.68 -38.76
C ALA A 78 22.74 -15.49 -38.15
N GLU A 79 22.71 -14.35 -38.85
CA GLU A 79 23.35 -13.11 -38.42
C GLU A 79 22.47 -11.89 -38.73
N LEU A 80 22.68 -10.78 -38.01
CA LEU A 80 21.86 -9.57 -38.18
C LEU A 80 22.30 -8.69 -39.36
N LEU A 81 23.57 -8.81 -39.75
CA LEU A 81 24.15 -8.01 -40.83
C LEU A 81 23.88 -8.70 -42.17
N GLY A 82 23.35 -7.94 -43.11
CA GLY A 82 23.16 -8.37 -44.49
C GLY A 82 24.05 -7.58 -45.44
N SER A 83 23.58 -7.39 -46.68
CA SER A 83 24.28 -6.63 -47.71
C SER A 83 23.35 -5.64 -48.44
N GLY A 84 23.93 -4.62 -49.08
CA GLY A 84 23.21 -3.67 -49.92
C GLY A 84 22.06 -2.92 -49.23
N LYS A 85 20.87 -2.97 -49.85
CA LYS A 85 19.63 -2.35 -49.35
C LYS A 85 19.01 -3.12 -48.17
N TYR A 86 19.53 -4.29 -47.81
CA TYR A 86 19.08 -5.11 -46.69
C TYR A 86 20.17 -5.26 -45.62
N ALA A 87 21.18 -4.37 -45.61
CA ALA A 87 22.37 -4.55 -44.78
C ALA A 87 22.14 -4.51 -43.26
N THR A 88 21.12 -3.79 -42.81
CA THR A 88 20.77 -3.66 -41.39
C THR A 88 19.25 -3.77 -41.22
N THR A 89 18.79 -4.09 -40.02
CA THR A 89 17.36 -4.13 -39.66
C THR A 89 16.62 -2.87 -40.13
N GLY A 90 17.15 -1.69 -39.82
CA GLY A 90 16.54 -0.43 -40.25
C GLY A 90 16.44 -0.29 -41.77
N LYS A 91 17.45 -0.72 -42.53
CA LYS A 91 17.38 -0.70 -44.00
C LYS A 91 16.35 -1.70 -44.55
N ARG A 92 16.18 -2.86 -43.90
CA ARG A 92 15.15 -3.85 -44.26
C ARG A 92 13.75 -3.29 -44.03
N ILE A 93 13.52 -2.63 -42.90
CA ILE A 93 12.24 -1.97 -42.59
C ILE A 93 11.97 -0.83 -43.60
N GLU A 94 12.99 -0.01 -43.91
CA GLU A 94 12.87 1.05 -44.90
C GLU A 94 12.54 0.50 -46.30
N ALA A 95 13.20 -0.58 -46.72
CA ALA A 95 12.93 -1.27 -47.98
C ALA A 95 11.52 -1.90 -48.02
N ALA A 96 10.97 -2.29 -46.86
CA ALA A 96 9.60 -2.77 -46.72
C ALA A 96 8.55 -1.65 -46.68
N GLY A 97 8.97 -0.38 -46.72
CA GLY A 97 8.08 0.79 -46.72
C GLY A 97 7.99 1.53 -45.38
N GLY A 98 8.66 1.06 -44.34
CA GLY A 98 8.70 1.70 -43.02
C GLY A 98 9.85 2.72 -42.87
N THR A 99 10.27 2.91 -41.62
CA THR A 99 11.40 3.78 -41.23
C THR A 99 12.66 2.95 -40.99
N GLN A 100 13.71 3.54 -40.42
CA GLN A 100 14.89 2.80 -39.98
C GLN A 100 14.81 2.35 -38.52
N ASN A 101 13.67 2.52 -37.85
CA ASN A 101 13.49 2.21 -36.43
C ASN A 101 12.92 0.81 -36.26
N GLY A 102 13.62 -0.02 -35.49
CA GLY A 102 13.18 -1.36 -35.10
C GLY A 102 14.34 -2.19 -34.56
N GLU A 103 14.01 -3.26 -33.86
CA GLU A 103 14.96 -4.25 -33.36
C GLU A 103 14.68 -5.61 -33.99
N GLU A 104 15.66 -6.50 -34.01
CA GLU A 104 15.51 -7.80 -34.68
C GLU A 104 16.25 -8.89 -33.92
N ILE A 105 15.65 -10.06 -33.90
CA ILE A 105 16.25 -11.28 -33.39
C ILE A 105 16.30 -12.29 -34.53
N VAL A 106 17.44 -12.95 -34.67
CA VAL A 106 17.65 -14.00 -35.67
C VAL A 106 18.11 -15.28 -35.01
N ILE A 107 17.73 -16.41 -35.59
CA ILE A 107 18.14 -17.73 -35.12
C ILE A 107 18.14 -18.72 -36.27
N SER A 108 19.00 -19.73 -36.17
CA SER A 108 18.86 -20.97 -36.94
C SER A 108 18.62 -22.15 -36.01
N VAL A 109 17.75 -23.05 -36.44
CA VAL A 109 17.45 -24.32 -35.76
C VAL A 109 17.49 -25.45 -36.78
N ALA A 110 17.76 -26.67 -36.31
CA ALA A 110 17.63 -27.84 -37.16
C ALA A 110 16.16 -27.97 -37.60
N ALA A 111 15.95 -28.30 -38.88
CA ALA A 111 14.63 -28.53 -39.45
C ALA A 111 14.32 -30.02 -39.61
N MET A 112 15.25 -30.90 -39.24
CA MET A 112 15.12 -32.35 -39.33
C MET A 112 15.55 -33.04 -38.04
N LYS A 113 14.89 -34.17 -37.75
CA LYS A 113 15.31 -35.14 -36.75
C LYS A 113 15.46 -36.51 -37.42
N GLY A 114 16.69 -36.90 -37.71
CA GLY A 114 16.96 -38.06 -38.58
C GLY A 114 16.53 -37.77 -40.02
N LYS A 115 15.64 -38.59 -40.58
CA LYS A 115 15.10 -38.42 -41.95
C LYS A 115 13.79 -37.61 -42.02
N ASN A 116 13.18 -37.28 -40.89
CA ASN A 116 11.89 -36.60 -40.83
C ASN A 116 12.06 -35.10 -40.62
N PHE A 117 11.25 -34.29 -41.30
CA PHE A 117 11.13 -32.86 -41.05
C PHE A 117 10.40 -32.60 -39.74
N LEU A 118 10.85 -31.59 -39.00
CA LEU A 118 10.17 -31.12 -37.80
C LEU A 118 8.89 -30.37 -38.16
N THR A 119 7.86 -30.54 -37.34
CA THR A 119 6.63 -29.74 -37.40
C THR A 119 6.89 -28.28 -37.03
N GLU A 120 5.96 -27.37 -37.37
CA GLU A 120 6.09 -25.95 -37.00
C GLU A 120 6.18 -25.78 -35.48
N LYS A 121 5.46 -26.61 -34.72
CA LYS A 121 5.50 -26.59 -33.25
C LYS A 121 6.86 -27.00 -32.72
N GLU A 122 7.45 -28.07 -33.24
CA GLU A 122 8.78 -28.53 -32.81
C GLU A 122 9.88 -27.50 -33.16
N ILE A 123 9.78 -26.87 -34.34
CA ILE A 123 10.67 -25.77 -34.73
C ILE A 123 10.53 -24.60 -33.75
N CYS A 124 9.29 -24.21 -33.44
CA CYS A 124 8.99 -23.16 -32.46
C CYS A 124 9.55 -23.51 -31.07
N ASP A 125 9.30 -24.71 -30.56
CA ASP A 125 9.80 -25.17 -29.26
C ASP A 125 11.33 -25.12 -29.20
N ALA A 126 12.03 -25.51 -30.28
CA ALA A 126 13.49 -25.41 -30.37
C ALA A 126 14.01 -23.96 -30.35
N ILE A 127 13.28 -23.01 -30.93
CA ILE A 127 13.59 -21.58 -30.86
C ILE A 127 13.45 -21.09 -29.41
N PHE A 128 12.32 -21.39 -28.76
CA PHE A 128 12.03 -20.87 -27.42
C PHE A 128 12.86 -21.52 -26.32
N LEU A 129 13.38 -22.73 -26.51
CA LEU A 129 14.39 -23.30 -25.61
C LEU A 129 15.60 -22.36 -25.45
N LYS A 130 15.99 -21.66 -26.52
CA LYS A 130 17.11 -20.70 -26.50
C LYS A 130 16.65 -19.32 -26.03
N TRP A 131 15.52 -18.81 -26.52
CA TRP A 131 15.07 -17.45 -26.22
C TRP A 131 14.53 -17.26 -24.80
N LYS A 132 14.04 -18.32 -24.13
CA LYS A 132 13.54 -18.23 -22.74
C LYS A 132 14.62 -17.87 -21.72
N VAL A 133 15.89 -18.14 -22.03
CA VAL A 133 17.04 -17.86 -21.14
C VAL A 133 18.09 -16.95 -21.79
N GLY A 134 17.81 -16.44 -22.99
CA GLY A 134 18.75 -15.66 -23.79
C GLY A 134 19.00 -14.26 -23.22
N LYS A 135 20.27 -13.95 -22.91
CA LYS A 135 20.67 -12.64 -22.36
C LYS A 135 20.51 -11.48 -23.35
N LYS A 136 20.53 -11.76 -24.67
CA LYS A 136 20.40 -10.73 -25.72
C LYS A 136 18.96 -10.58 -26.21
N GLU A 137 18.22 -11.68 -26.23
CA GLU A 137 16.89 -11.79 -26.82
C GLU A 137 15.80 -11.33 -25.85
N LEU A 138 15.89 -11.71 -24.57
CA LEU A 138 14.90 -11.33 -23.55
C LEU A 138 14.74 -9.81 -23.41
N PRO A 139 15.80 -8.97 -23.39
CA PRO A 139 15.63 -7.52 -23.37
C PRO A 139 14.84 -6.96 -24.54
N ILE A 140 15.01 -7.51 -25.75
CA ILE A 140 14.28 -7.09 -26.96
C ILE A 140 12.81 -7.55 -26.88
N ILE A 141 12.59 -8.81 -26.51
CA ILE A 141 11.25 -9.39 -26.34
C ILE A 141 10.45 -8.64 -25.27
N LYS A 142 11.10 -8.23 -24.18
CA LYS A 142 10.48 -7.50 -23.05
C LYS A 142 10.55 -5.97 -23.18
N ASN A 143 11.04 -5.45 -24.30
CA ASN A 143 11.10 -4.00 -24.51
C ASN A 143 9.66 -3.44 -24.60
N VAL A 144 9.35 -2.48 -23.72
CA VAL A 144 8.02 -1.85 -23.62
C VAL A 144 7.69 -0.96 -24.82
N LYS A 145 8.71 -0.51 -25.57
CA LYS A 145 8.52 0.27 -26.80
C LYS A 145 7.93 -0.54 -27.94
N HIS A 146 8.08 -1.86 -27.91
CA HIS A 146 7.56 -2.72 -28.95
C HIS A 146 6.05 -2.91 -28.76
N ILE A 147 5.33 -2.61 -29.84
CA ILE A 147 3.89 -2.78 -29.99
C ILE A 147 3.62 -3.86 -31.04
N TYR A 148 4.52 -3.97 -32.01
CA TYR A 148 4.44 -4.91 -33.12
C TYR A 148 5.64 -5.86 -33.12
N ALA A 149 5.38 -7.09 -33.53
CA ALA A 149 6.42 -8.03 -33.92
C ALA A 149 5.92 -8.94 -35.04
N SER A 150 6.79 -9.27 -35.98
CA SER A 150 6.45 -10.21 -37.04
C SER A 150 7.65 -11.07 -37.38
N ALA A 151 7.36 -12.36 -37.56
CA ALA A 151 8.35 -13.39 -37.83
C ALA A 151 8.24 -13.86 -39.28
N SER A 152 9.38 -14.17 -39.89
CA SER A 152 9.43 -14.96 -41.12
C SER A 152 10.51 -16.03 -40.99
N ALA A 153 10.34 -17.11 -41.74
CA ALA A 153 11.20 -18.26 -41.70
C ALA A 153 11.43 -18.81 -43.12
N TRP A 154 12.68 -19.24 -43.38
CA TRP A 154 13.10 -19.91 -44.61
C TRP A 154 13.98 -21.11 -44.27
N ALA A 155 13.76 -22.22 -44.96
CA ALA A 155 14.66 -23.37 -44.89
C ALA A 155 15.85 -23.15 -45.83
N ASP A 156 17.01 -23.74 -45.51
CA ASP A 156 18.10 -23.86 -46.49
C ASP A 156 17.70 -24.77 -47.67
N GLU A 157 18.48 -24.72 -48.75
CA GLU A 157 18.23 -25.50 -49.99
C GLU A 157 18.10 -27.01 -49.71
N GLY A 158 18.78 -27.52 -48.68
CA GLY A 158 18.71 -28.93 -48.26
C GLY A 158 17.62 -29.26 -47.23
N GLY A 159 16.83 -28.28 -46.77
CA GLY A 159 15.81 -28.47 -45.74
C GLY A 159 16.34 -28.93 -44.37
N LYS A 160 17.65 -28.77 -44.11
CA LYS A 160 18.32 -29.21 -42.88
C LYS A 160 18.20 -28.19 -41.77
N LYS A 161 18.13 -26.90 -42.10
CA LYS A 161 18.05 -25.81 -41.13
C LYS A 161 16.94 -24.84 -41.51
N THR A 162 16.25 -24.35 -40.49
CA THR A 162 15.31 -23.25 -40.59
C THR A 162 15.95 -21.99 -40.03
N PHE A 163 16.00 -20.94 -40.84
CA PHE A 163 16.45 -19.60 -40.48
C PHE A 163 15.23 -18.72 -40.20
N VAL A 164 15.19 -18.13 -39.02
CA VAL A 164 14.08 -17.31 -38.56
C VAL A 164 14.58 -15.92 -38.24
N SER A 165 13.86 -14.92 -38.74
CA SER A 165 13.98 -13.53 -38.31
C SER A 165 12.66 -13.11 -37.65
N VAL A 166 12.77 -12.36 -36.55
CA VAL A 166 11.65 -11.66 -35.92
C VAL A 166 12.02 -10.20 -35.78
N VAL A 167 11.26 -9.34 -36.45
CA VAL A 167 11.43 -7.89 -36.41
C VAL A 167 10.40 -7.29 -35.47
N PHE A 168 10.87 -6.44 -34.55
CA PHE A 168 10.11 -5.75 -33.52
C PHE A 168 10.07 -4.25 -33.81
N GLY A 169 8.94 -3.60 -33.52
CA GLY A 169 8.77 -2.18 -33.79
C GLY A 169 7.68 -1.50 -32.95
N GLY A 170 7.77 -0.17 -32.90
CA GLY A 170 6.75 0.71 -32.32
C GLY A 170 6.07 1.55 -33.41
N PHE A 171 5.29 2.57 -33.01
CA PHE A 171 4.68 3.49 -33.98
C PHE A 171 5.71 4.27 -34.81
N ASP A 172 6.93 4.44 -34.28
CA ASP A 172 8.04 5.09 -34.96
C ASP A 172 8.71 4.23 -36.05
N SER A 173 8.36 2.95 -36.15
CA SER A 173 8.76 2.05 -37.24
C SER A 173 8.06 2.35 -38.58
N PHE A 174 7.00 3.18 -38.57
CA PHE A 174 6.19 3.49 -39.74
C PHE A 174 6.33 4.95 -40.18
N LYS A 175 6.14 5.20 -41.48
CA LYS A 175 6.27 6.55 -42.04
C LYS A 175 5.09 7.41 -41.61
N ALA A 176 5.41 8.58 -41.06
CA ALA A 176 4.46 9.69 -40.90
C ALA A 176 4.43 10.55 -42.18
N ALA A 177 3.56 11.56 -42.24
CA ALA A 177 3.40 12.44 -43.40
C ALA A 177 4.52 13.50 -43.50
N ALA A 178 5.77 13.04 -43.59
CA ALA A 178 6.96 13.90 -43.65
C ALA A 178 7.04 14.74 -44.93
N ASP A 179 6.44 14.26 -46.01
CA ASP A 179 6.26 14.94 -47.30
C ASP A 179 5.36 16.18 -47.20
N LYS A 180 4.37 16.13 -46.29
CA LYS A 180 3.44 17.24 -45.98
C LYS A 180 4.03 18.34 -45.11
N ARG A 181 5.34 18.29 -44.84
CA ARG A 181 6.10 19.29 -44.05
C ARG A 181 5.84 20.75 -44.44
N LYS A 182 5.49 21.04 -45.69
CA LYS A 182 5.22 22.41 -46.19
C LYS A 182 3.85 22.95 -45.76
N GLU A 183 2.94 22.11 -45.27
CA GLU A 183 1.63 22.50 -44.74
C GLU A 183 1.74 23.19 -43.37
N LEU A 184 2.89 23.05 -42.67
CA LEU A 184 3.11 23.64 -41.36
C LEU A 184 3.47 25.14 -41.43
N PRO A 185 3.02 25.98 -40.48
CA PRO A 185 3.39 27.39 -40.39
C PRO A 185 4.91 27.58 -40.40
N VAL A 186 5.62 26.77 -39.59
CA VAL A 186 7.06 26.64 -39.65
C VAL A 186 7.45 25.19 -39.91
N PRO A 187 8.01 24.86 -41.07
CA PRO A 187 8.39 23.50 -41.39
C PRO A 187 9.44 22.90 -40.43
N PHE A 188 9.22 21.69 -39.90
CA PHE A 188 10.13 20.98 -38.98
C PHE A 188 11.55 20.78 -39.55
N THR A 189 12.56 20.41 -38.76
CA THR A 189 13.94 20.33 -39.28
C THR A 189 14.15 19.18 -40.28
N LYS A 190 14.90 19.38 -41.39
CA LYS A 190 15.13 18.32 -42.42
C LYS A 190 16.25 17.32 -42.09
N LYS A 191 17.17 17.66 -41.19
CA LYS A 191 18.39 16.88 -40.88
C LYS A 191 18.68 16.92 -39.38
N ASN A 192 19.26 15.87 -38.80
CA ASN A 192 19.54 15.79 -37.36
C ASN A 192 20.61 16.78 -36.82
N LYS A 193 21.09 17.76 -37.61
CA LYS A 193 22.09 18.78 -37.19
C LYS A 193 23.30 18.22 -36.40
N LYS A 194 23.84 17.08 -36.83
CA LYS A 194 24.94 16.31 -36.18
C LYS A 194 24.58 15.57 -34.89
N VAL A 195 23.32 15.63 -34.45
CA VAL A 195 22.78 14.77 -33.39
C VAL A 195 22.59 13.36 -33.95
N LYS A 196 23.11 12.37 -33.24
CA LYS A 196 23.04 10.95 -33.59
C LYS A 196 22.05 10.23 -32.66
N ALA A 197 21.62 9.04 -33.07
CA ALA A 197 20.75 8.17 -32.27
C ALA A 197 21.36 7.84 -30.88
N PRO A 198 20.51 7.58 -29.87
CA PRO A 198 20.93 7.21 -28.51
C PRO A 198 21.89 6.02 -28.51
N ASP A 199 22.76 5.98 -27.50
CA ASP A 199 23.67 4.87 -27.25
C ASP A 199 23.73 4.60 -25.74
N ALA A 200 23.47 3.36 -25.31
CA ALA A 200 23.35 3.04 -23.89
C ALA A 200 24.64 3.35 -23.11
N ARG A 201 25.82 3.15 -23.72
CA ARG A 201 27.12 3.42 -23.08
C ARG A 201 27.38 4.91 -22.93
N ALA A 202 27.11 5.70 -23.96
CA ALA A 202 27.24 7.16 -23.92
C ALA A 202 26.23 7.79 -22.95
N CYS A 203 24.98 7.30 -22.94
CA CYS A 203 23.87 7.87 -22.20
C CYS A 203 23.77 7.40 -20.74
N LYS A 204 24.74 6.61 -20.24
CA LYS A 204 24.71 6.05 -18.88
C LYS A 204 24.53 7.05 -17.74
N ASN A 205 24.96 8.31 -17.93
CA ASN A 205 24.81 9.35 -16.90
C ASN A 205 23.35 9.82 -16.79
N CYS A 206 22.53 9.68 -17.84
CA CYS A 206 21.12 10.02 -17.79
C CYS A 206 20.36 9.13 -16.80
N ALA A 207 20.75 7.87 -16.65
CA ALA A 207 20.15 6.98 -15.66
C ALA A 207 20.39 7.43 -14.20
N LYS A 208 21.39 8.29 -13.94
CA LYS A 208 21.75 8.78 -12.61
C LYS A 208 21.21 10.17 -12.28
N PHE A 209 20.74 10.88 -13.29
CA PHE A 209 20.17 12.22 -13.11
C PHE A 209 18.66 12.08 -12.94
N LYS A 210 18.10 12.74 -11.94
CA LYS A 210 16.70 12.55 -11.51
C LYS A 210 15.84 13.77 -11.79
N ASP A 211 16.38 14.96 -11.56
CA ASP A 211 15.69 16.25 -11.67
C ASP A 211 15.53 16.74 -13.13
N TYR A 212 14.91 15.91 -13.97
CA TYR A 212 14.55 16.27 -15.34
C TYR A 212 13.38 17.26 -15.39
N ASP A 213 12.48 17.19 -14.42
CA ASP A 213 11.34 18.11 -14.29
C ASP A 213 11.83 19.54 -14.01
N GLY A 214 12.75 19.76 -13.07
CA GLY A 214 13.31 21.08 -12.81
C GLY A 214 14.03 21.68 -14.03
N LEU A 215 14.66 20.84 -14.87
CA LEU A 215 15.21 21.30 -16.15
C LEU A 215 14.14 21.72 -17.15
N GLN A 216 12.98 21.05 -17.15
CA GLN A 216 11.88 21.38 -18.06
C GLN A 216 11.13 22.63 -17.60
N GLU A 217 10.84 22.73 -16.31
CA GLU A 217 10.21 23.90 -15.66
C GLU A 217 11.09 25.15 -15.76
N GLY A 218 12.41 24.97 -15.79
CA GLY A 218 13.38 26.02 -16.01
C GLY A 218 13.38 26.65 -17.40
N LEU A 219 12.64 26.09 -18.38
CA LEU A 219 12.52 26.68 -19.71
C LEU A 219 11.57 27.87 -19.71
N TYR A 220 12.04 29.01 -20.18
CA TYR A 220 11.20 30.20 -20.33
C TYR A 220 11.57 31.02 -21.56
N ILE A 221 10.67 31.92 -21.95
CA ILE A 221 10.84 32.82 -23.09
C ILE A 221 10.92 34.25 -22.59
N GLU A 222 11.91 34.99 -23.09
CA GLU A 222 12.07 36.43 -22.84
C GLU A 222 12.56 37.08 -24.14
N ASN A 223 11.81 38.05 -24.68
CA ASN A 223 12.16 38.77 -25.92
C ASN A 223 12.49 37.85 -27.11
N ASP A 224 11.59 36.91 -27.44
CA ASP A 224 11.74 35.89 -28.51
C ASP A 224 12.95 34.96 -28.38
N LYS A 225 13.57 34.92 -27.20
CA LYS A 225 14.68 34.04 -26.89
C LYS A 225 14.26 33.02 -25.85
N ILE A 226 14.77 31.81 -26.01
CA ILE A 226 14.50 30.67 -25.13
C ILE A 226 15.67 30.56 -24.17
N TYR A 227 15.37 30.49 -22.89
CA TYR A 227 16.34 30.38 -21.81
C TYR A 227 16.10 29.12 -21.00
N LEU A 228 17.15 28.71 -20.29
CA LEU A 228 17.08 27.66 -19.28
C LEU A 228 17.63 28.22 -17.97
N LYS A 229 16.76 28.30 -16.96
CA LYS A 229 17.12 28.51 -15.56
C LYS A 229 17.26 27.16 -14.86
N TYR A 230 18.27 26.99 -14.02
CA TYR A 230 18.43 25.78 -13.21
C TYR A 230 19.21 26.05 -11.92
N ASP A 231 18.68 25.63 -10.78
CA ASP A 231 19.23 25.99 -9.46
C ASP A 231 20.42 25.15 -9.01
N ASN A 232 20.62 23.95 -9.59
CA ASN A 232 21.70 23.03 -9.19
C ASN A 232 22.73 22.77 -10.31
N LEU A 233 23.56 23.79 -10.61
CA LEU A 233 24.60 23.69 -11.64
C LEU A 233 25.57 22.52 -11.38
N LYS A 234 25.85 22.17 -10.11
CA LYS A 234 26.72 21.04 -9.76
C LYS A 234 26.15 19.71 -10.26
N ALA A 235 24.87 19.45 -10.03
CA ALA A 235 24.18 18.27 -10.54
C ALA A 235 24.16 18.26 -12.08
N LEU A 236 23.87 19.41 -12.69
CA LEU A 236 23.88 19.57 -14.14
C LEU A 236 25.24 19.22 -14.77
N LEU A 237 26.33 19.69 -14.16
CA LEU A 237 27.69 19.42 -14.64
C LEU A 237 28.12 17.95 -14.48
N ARG A 238 27.45 17.18 -13.61
CA ARG A 238 27.60 15.71 -13.53
C ARG A 238 26.82 15.00 -14.64
N LEU A 239 25.72 15.56 -15.14
CA LEU A 239 24.98 15.06 -16.30
C LEU A 239 25.78 15.30 -17.60
N ILE A 240 26.16 16.55 -17.86
CA ILE A 240 26.93 16.98 -19.05
C ILE A 240 28.43 17.09 -18.73
N LYS A 241 29.12 15.95 -18.64
CA LYS A 241 30.51 15.89 -18.18
C LYS A 241 31.51 16.46 -19.18
N LYS A 242 31.38 16.10 -20.46
CA LYS A 242 32.36 16.46 -21.51
C LYS A 242 32.09 17.89 -22.02
N PRO A 243 33.12 18.58 -22.56
CA PRO A 243 32.99 19.95 -23.09
C PRO A 243 31.95 20.11 -24.22
N LYS A 244 31.71 19.04 -25.00
CA LYS A 244 30.78 19.02 -26.13
C LYS A 244 29.36 18.53 -25.76
N ASP A 245 29.17 18.03 -24.55
CA ASP A 245 27.84 17.66 -24.05
C ASP A 245 27.02 18.93 -23.83
N GLY A 246 25.70 18.87 -23.87
CA GLY A 246 24.86 20.05 -23.64
C GLY A 246 23.40 19.82 -24.00
N PHE A 247 22.71 20.93 -24.29
CA PHE A 247 21.28 20.95 -24.51
C PHE A 247 20.91 21.47 -25.89
N ALA A 248 19.82 20.97 -26.46
CA ALA A 248 19.15 21.56 -27.61
C ALA A 248 17.65 21.68 -27.32
N ILE A 249 16.97 22.57 -28.04
CA ILE A 249 15.51 22.70 -27.98
C ILE A 249 14.91 22.11 -29.25
N ASP A 250 13.86 21.32 -29.09
CA ASP A 250 12.98 20.88 -30.19
C ASP A 250 11.60 21.50 -30.00
N ILE A 251 11.24 22.41 -30.89
CA ILE A 251 9.96 23.13 -30.82
C ILE A 251 8.94 22.37 -31.66
N VAL A 252 7.95 21.79 -31.01
CA VAL A 252 6.90 20.99 -31.64
C VAL A 252 5.63 21.83 -31.73
N GLN A 253 4.98 21.86 -32.90
CA GLN A 253 3.75 22.63 -33.11
C GLN A 253 2.52 21.74 -32.94
N ARG A 254 1.44 22.28 -32.35
CA ARG A 254 0.16 21.57 -32.28
C ARG A 254 -0.37 21.20 -33.67
N SER A 255 -0.15 22.08 -34.65
CA SER A 255 -0.53 21.87 -36.06
C SER A 255 0.05 20.59 -36.70
N GLN A 256 1.12 20.01 -36.13
CA GLN A 256 1.63 18.72 -36.57
C GLN A 256 0.67 17.55 -36.30
N TYR A 257 -0.32 17.74 -35.44
CA TYR A 257 -1.24 16.70 -34.96
C TYR A 257 -2.70 16.95 -35.32
N ASN A 258 -3.04 18.11 -35.90
CA ASN A 258 -4.43 18.53 -36.15
C ASN A 258 -5.18 17.65 -37.15
N ASN A 259 -4.48 17.12 -38.17
CA ASN A 259 -5.15 16.31 -39.19
C ASN A 259 -5.59 14.97 -38.59
N PRO A 260 -6.86 14.54 -38.70
CA PRO A 260 -7.31 13.32 -38.04
C PRO A 260 -6.61 12.04 -38.51
N ASN A 261 -6.17 12.00 -39.77
CA ASN A 261 -5.68 10.80 -40.43
C ASN A 261 -4.15 10.64 -40.36
N TYR A 262 -3.40 11.71 -40.11
CA TYR A 262 -1.93 11.65 -40.11
C TYR A 262 -1.30 12.72 -39.21
N ASN A 263 -0.07 12.46 -38.79
CA ASN A 263 0.79 13.45 -38.15
C ASN A 263 1.89 13.91 -39.11
N ILE A 264 2.29 15.17 -39.02
CA ILE A 264 3.31 15.80 -39.88
C ILE A 264 4.64 15.89 -39.13
N TYR A 265 5.43 14.81 -39.19
CA TYR A 265 6.81 14.75 -38.72
C TYR A 265 7.59 13.65 -39.46
N ASN A 266 8.87 13.48 -39.15
CA ASN A 266 9.68 12.42 -39.72
C ASN A 266 10.28 11.52 -38.62
N ASN A 267 9.85 10.27 -38.60
CA ASN A 267 10.29 9.27 -37.62
C ASN A 267 11.77 8.87 -37.76
N ASN A 268 12.41 9.10 -38.91
CA ASN A 268 13.86 8.88 -39.08
C ASN A 268 14.71 10.01 -38.46
N LEU A 269 14.08 11.10 -38.02
CA LEU A 269 14.77 12.20 -37.36
C LEU A 269 14.69 12.05 -35.83
N GLN A 270 15.73 12.56 -35.17
CA GLN A 270 15.84 12.55 -33.71
C GLN A 270 14.93 13.60 -33.04
N SER A 271 14.52 14.62 -33.78
CA SER A 271 13.58 15.65 -33.32
C SER A 271 12.30 15.57 -34.15
N ARG A 272 11.18 15.93 -33.51
CA ARG A 272 9.84 15.89 -34.13
C ARG A 272 9.47 17.23 -34.75
N GLY A 273 10.05 18.33 -34.26
CA GLY A 273 9.74 19.68 -34.71
C GLY A 273 10.96 20.45 -35.19
N ILE A 274 11.07 21.69 -34.73
CA ILE A 274 12.10 22.64 -35.15
C ILE A 274 13.29 22.53 -34.20
N LEU A 275 14.19 21.59 -34.48
CA LEU A 275 15.45 21.43 -33.76
C LEU A 275 16.32 22.70 -33.82
N LEU A 276 16.62 23.31 -32.68
CA LEU A 276 17.60 24.39 -32.55
C LEU A 276 19.04 23.85 -32.44
N LYS A 277 20.04 24.75 -32.48
CA LYS A 277 21.46 24.34 -32.36
C LYS A 277 21.74 23.90 -30.92
N THR A 278 22.51 22.84 -30.74
CA THR A 278 23.00 22.42 -29.42
C THR A 278 23.92 23.50 -28.81
N ILE A 279 23.63 23.88 -27.57
CA ILE A 279 24.49 24.71 -26.73
C ILE A 279 25.26 23.78 -25.80
N ASN A 280 26.57 23.65 -26.05
CA ASN A 280 27.44 22.77 -25.29
C ASN A 280 27.82 23.38 -23.92
N LYS A 281 28.34 22.54 -23.03
CA LYS A 281 28.80 22.86 -21.67
C LYS A 281 29.64 24.13 -21.62
N ASN A 282 30.64 24.25 -22.48
CA ASN A 282 31.53 25.40 -22.49
C ASN A 282 30.76 26.70 -22.76
N LYS A 283 29.82 26.65 -23.71
CA LYS A 283 28.97 27.79 -24.06
C LYS A 283 27.89 28.05 -23.01
N LEU A 284 27.33 27.01 -22.39
CA LEU A 284 26.39 27.15 -21.26
C LEU A 284 27.03 27.93 -20.11
N LEU A 285 28.28 27.57 -19.77
CA LEU A 285 29.02 28.21 -18.67
C LEU A 285 29.49 29.63 -19.02
N SER A 286 30.07 29.84 -20.22
CA SER A 286 30.59 31.16 -20.59
C SER A 286 29.49 32.21 -20.80
N LYS A 287 28.31 31.76 -21.23
CA LYS A 287 27.13 32.62 -21.43
C LYS A 287 26.15 32.61 -20.26
N ASN A 288 26.52 32.01 -19.12
CA ASN A 288 25.69 32.09 -17.92
C ASN A 288 25.54 33.55 -17.51
N ARG A 289 24.28 34.00 -17.41
CA ARG A 289 23.89 35.35 -17.00
C ARG A 289 24.13 35.57 -15.52
N ILE A 290 24.08 34.50 -14.73
CA ILE A 290 24.36 34.53 -13.29
C ILE A 290 25.88 34.65 -13.11
N LYS A 291 26.30 35.77 -12.51
CA LYS A 291 27.70 36.06 -12.16
C LYS A 291 27.91 35.88 -10.66
N PRO A 292 29.13 35.54 -10.22
CA PRO A 292 29.41 35.36 -8.81
C PRO A 292 29.28 36.69 -8.05
N GLU A 293 28.58 36.69 -6.92
CA GLU A 293 28.39 37.87 -6.06
C GLU A 293 29.71 38.40 -5.46
N LYS A 294 30.74 37.55 -5.35
CA LYS A 294 32.08 37.88 -4.86
C LYS A 294 33.13 37.18 -5.74
N LYS A 295 34.31 37.78 -5.94
CA LYS A 295 35.41 37.25 -6.79
C LYS A 295 35.77 35.77 -6.53
N ASN A 296 35.53 35.24 -5.32
CA ASN A 296 35.88 33.87 -4.91
C ASN A 296 34.67 32.92 -4.71
N LYS A 297 33.41 33.37 -4.88
CA LYS A 297 32.23 32.51 -4.67
C LYS A 297 31.88 31.78 -5.97
N LYS A 298 31.75 30.45 -5.94
CA LYS A 298 31.37 29.67 -7.13
C LYS A 298 29.90 29.91 -7.48
N VAL A 299 29.62 30.07 -8.78
CA VAL A 299 28.24 30.14 -9.28
C VAL A 299 27.61 28.75 -9.19
N ASN A 300 26.50 28.62 -8.46
CA ASN A 300 25.80 27.35 -8.28
C ASN A 300 24.53 27.22 -9.12
N LYS A 301 24.11 28.29 -9.83
CA LYS A 301 22.89 28.35 -10.63
C LYS A 301 23.20 28.60 -12.11
N LEU A 302 22.28 28.26 -13.00
CA LEU A 302 22.34 28.53 -14.43
C LEU A 302 21.20 29.44 -14.85
N ASP A 303 21.49 30.43 -15.66
CA ASP A 303 20.52 31.12 -16.52
C ASP A 303 21.21 31.41 -17.86
N VAL A 304 20.77 30.75 -18.93
CA VAL A 304 21.47 30.82 -20.22
C VAL A 304 20.53 30.74 -21.43
N GLU A 305 20.85 31.52 -22.46
CA GLU A 305 20.16 31.50 -23.76
C GLU A 305 20.44 30.17 -24.49
N LEU A 306 19.38 29.41 -24.78
CA LEU A 306 19.43 28.18 -25.58
C LEU A 306 19.13 28.41 -27.06
N GLY A 307 18.41 29.47 -27.41
CA GLY A 307 18.12 29.79 -28.81
C GLY A 307 17.10 30.91 -28.98
N LYS A 308 16.60 31.05 -30.20
CA LYS A 308 15.55 32.01 -30.57
C LYS A 308 14.32 31.27 -31.08
N LEU A 309 13.15 31.79 -30.76
CA LEU A 309 11.90 31.33 -31.35
C LEU A 309 11.88 31.63 -32.86
N PRO A 310 11.37 30.72 -33.70
CA PRO A 310 11.17 30.99 -35.11
C PRO A 310 10.13 32.11 -35.32
N LYS A 311 10.50 33.17 -36.07
CA LYS A 311 9.65 34.36 -36.28
C LYS A 311 8.25 34.10 -36.87
N LYS A 312 8.05 32.97 -37.56
CA LYS A 312 6.78 32.60 -38.21
C LYS A 312 5.98 31.57 -37.42
N LEU A 313 6.40 31.26 -36.19
CA LEU A 313 5.69 30.32 -35.33
C LEU A 313 4.36 30.96 -34.90
N GLN A 314 3.25 30.30 -35.24
CA GLN A 314 1.89 30.74 -34.91
C GLN A 314 1.13 29.57 -34.26
N GLY A 315 0.22 29.89 -33.33
CA GLY A 315 -0.58 28.89 -32.61
C GLY A 315 0.14 28.23 -31.43
N GLU A 316 -0.47 27.18 -30.89
CA GLU A 316 0.04 26.42 -29.74
C GLU A 316 1.29 25.60 -30.12
N TYR A 317 2.30 25.61 -29.25
CA TYR A 317 3.53 24.83 -29.39
C TYR A 317 4.07 24.39 -28.02
N GLU A 318 4.93 23.38 -28.05
CA GLU A 318 5.67 22.89 -26.90
C GLU A 318 7.18 22.91 -27.18
N MET A 319 7.96 23.18 -26.14
CA MET A 319 9.43 23.13 -26.19
C MET A 319 9.92 21.88 -25.46
N ASN A 320 10.51 20.95 -26.20
CA ASN A 320 11.19 19.81 -25.61
C ASN A 320 12.65 20.16 -25.34
N LEU A 321 13.16 19.86 -24.15
CA LEU A 321 14.58 19.92 -23.85
C LEU A 321 15.27 18.60 -24.23
N LEU A 322 16.25 18.69 -25.11
CA LEU A 322 17.04 17.55 -25.57
C LEU A 322 18.38 17.51 -24.86
N VAL A 323 18.67 16.41 -24.16
CA VAL A 323 19.96 16.16 -23.52
C VAL A 323 20.88 15.47 -24.52
N ILE A 324 21.95 16.16 -24.90
CA ILE A 324 22.92 15.68 -25.90
C ILE A 324 24.24 15.33 -25.20
N ILE A 325 24.60 14.04 -25.21
CA ILE A 325 25.85 13.54 -24.63
C ILE A 325 26.66 12.86 -25.73
N ASP A 326 27.91 13.26 -25.89
CA ASP A 326 28.81 12.73 -26.94
C ASP A 326 28.21 12.83 -28.37
N GLY A 327 27.42 13.87 -28.61
CA GLY A 327 26.67 14.08 -29.85
C GLY A 327 25.48 13.13 -30.07
N LYS A 328 25.10 12.33 -29.07
CA LYS A 328 23.92 11.45 -29.09
C LYS A 328 22.74 12.10 -28.36
N LEU A 329 21.52 11.93 -28.87
CA LEU A 329 20.31 12.28 -28.14
C LEU A 329 20.05 11.24 -27.05
N CYS A 330 20.25 11.61 -25.78
CA CYS A 330 20.14 10.67 -24.66
C CYS A 330 18.83 10.75 -23.88
N LYS A 331 18.20 11.93 -23.82
CA LYS A 331 16.88 12.11 -23.22
C LYS A 331 16.16 13.25 -23.94
N THR A 332 14.86 13.06 -24.14
CA THR A 332 13.92 14.09 -24.58
C THR A 332 13.00 14.36 -23.41
N ILE A 333 12.97 15.60 -22.92
CA ILE A 333 12.15 16.02 -21.78
C ILE A 333 11.00 16.85 -22.34
N ARG A 334 9.77 16.43 -22.07
CA ARG A 334 8.53 17.07 -22.55
C ARG A 334 7.84 17.80 -21.40
N LYS A 335 7.13 18.89 -21.68
CA LYS A 335 6.27 19.54 -20.67
C LYS A 335 5.01 18.71 -20.53
N THR A 336 4.71 18.24 -19.33
CA THR A 336 3.50 17.48 -19.02
C THR A 336 3.22 17.69 -17.54
N ASN A 337 2.00 18.08 -17.18
CA ASN A 337 1.63 18.21 -15.78
C ASN A 337 1.04 16.90 -15.26
N LEU A 338 1.03 16.80 -13.95
CA LEU A 338 0.48 15.65 -13.25
C LEU A 338 -0.92 16.01 -12.75
N GLU A 339 -1.82 15.05 -12.84
CA GLU A 339 -3.06 15.05 -12.07
C GLU A 339 -2.70 14.44 -10.71
N ILE A 340 -2.32 15.28 -9.73
CA ILE A 340 -2.11 14.83 -8.34
C ILE A 340 -3.30 15.30 -7.51
N THR A 341 -3.97 14.36 -6.85
CA THR A 341 -4.91 14.65 -5.78
C THR A 341 -4.35 14.04 -4.51
N ASP A 342 -3.98 14.85 -3.52
CA ASP A 342 -3.54 14.33 -2.22
C ASP A 342 -4.72 13.62 -1.55
N GLN A 343 -4.54 12.35 -1.19
CA GLN A 343 -5.46 11.60 -0.33
C GLN A 343 -4.67 10.98 0.82
N GLU A 344 -5.12 11.22 2.05
CA GLU A 344 -4.54 10.66 3.29
C GLU A 344 -4.69 9.14 3.35
N SER A 345 -3.64 8.40 3.74
CA SER A 345 -3.54 6.92 3.86
C SER A 345 -4.80 6.24 4.44
N ASN A 346 -5.28 5.17 3.76
CA ASN A 346 -6.34 4.27 4.25
C ASN A 346 -5.78 2.85 4.44
N THR A 347 -4.45 2.70 4.57
CA THR A 347 -3.92 1.42 5.04
C THR A 347 -4.58 1.16 6.40
N PRO A 348 -5.22 0.00 6.65
CA PRO A 348 -5.79 -0.30 7.95
C PRO A 348 -4.64 -0.50 8.95
N LEU A 349 -4.05 0.61 9.35
CA LEU A 349 -3.08 0.71 10.42
C LEU A 349 -3.83 1.24 11.62
N GLU A 350 -4.16 0.34 12.52
CA GLU A 350 -4.87 0.61 13.76
C GLU A 350 -4.04 0.07 14.92
N MET A 351 -4.32 0.55 16.12
CA MET A 351 -3.80 -0.13 17.32
C MET A 351 -4.38 -1.54 17.39
N LEU A 352 -3.52 -2.50 17.76
CA LEU A 352 -3.88 -3.90 17.85
C LEU A 352 -4.44 -4.25 19.22
N LEU A 353 -5.50 -5.05 19.22
CA LEU A 353 -5.99 -5.71 20.43
C LEU A 353 -5.09 -6.91 20.76
N MET A 354 -5.05 -7.26 22.04
CA MET A 354 -4.43 -8.48 22.54
C MET A 354 -5.49 -9.29 23.29
N PRO A 355 -5.86 -10.49 22.79
CA PRO A 355 -5.48 -11.08 21.52
C PRO A 355 -6.24 -10.49 20.31
N ASP A 356 -5.57 -10.37 19.16
CA ASP A 356 -6.17 -9.93 17.89
C ASP A 356 -6.81 -11.13 17.15
N SER A 357 -7.82 -11.77 17.77
CA SER A 357 -8.53 -12.89 17.15
C SER A 357 -9.94 -13.10 17.70
N ASN A 358 -10.94 -13.03 16.82
CA ASN A 358 -12.33 -13.36 17.15
C ASN A 358 -12.49 -14.79 17.67
N ALA A 359 -11.62 -15.73 17.27
CA ALA A 359 -11.66 -17.11 17.75
C ALA A 359 -11.37 -17.21 19.25
N TYR A 360 -10.53 -16.31 19.80
CA TYR A 360 -10.24 -16.28 21.24
C TYR A 360 -11.48 -15.91 22.06
N PHE A 361 -12.33 -15.05 21.50
CA PHE A 361 -13.54 -14.57 22.15
C PHE A 361 -14.71 -15.54 22.05
N ASN A 362 -14.59 -16.69 21.37
CA ASN A 362 -15.65 -17.68 21.29
C ASN A 362 -15.61 -18.69 22.47
N PRO A 363 -16.75 -19.03 23.10
CA PRO A 363 -18.04 -18.34 22.98
C PRO A 363 -17.96 -16.93 23.57
N MET A 364 -18.66 -15.99 22.94
CA MET A 364 -18.71 -14.59 23.39
C MET A 364 -19.30 -14.51 24.80
N PHE A 365 -18.77 -13.58 25.60
CA PHE A 365 -19.41 -13.25 26.86
C PHE A 365 -20.82 -12.72 26.57
N THR A 366 -21.79 -13.28 27.29
CA THR A 366 -23.18 -12.83 27.26
C THR A 366 -23.59 -12.60 28.70
N PRO A 367 -24.12 -11.42 29.04
CA PRO A 367 -24.65 -11.16 30.38
C PRO A 367 -25.92 -11.99 30.57
N VAL A 368 -25.78 -13.13 31.25
CA VAL A 368 -26.91 -13.98 31.62
C VAL A 368 -27.26 -13.66 33.07
N SER A 369 -28.56 -13.51 33.35
CA SER A 369 -29.06 -13.42 34.72
C SER A 369 -28.65 -14.69 35.46
N GLU A 370 -27.80 -14.53 36.47
CA GLU A 370 -27.33 -15.61 37.33
C GLU A 370 -27.82 -15.34 38.75
N SER A 371 -28.03 -16.42 39.52
CA SER A 371 -28.41 -16.34 40.92
C SER A 371 -27.20 -16.48 41.83
N SER A 372 -27.21 -15.77 42.96
CA SER A 372 -26.13 -15.77 43.94
C SER A 372 -26.68 -15.71 45.36
N LEU A 373 -25.95 -16.29 46.30
CA LEU A 373 -26.24 -16.14 47.73
C LEU A 373 -25.40 -14.99 48.29
N LEU A 374 -26.07 -13.97 48.83
CA LEU A 374 -25.43 -12.87 49.54
C LEU A 374 -25.63 -13.06 51.05
N LEU A 375 -24.58 -12.81 51.83
CA LEU A 375 -24.57 -12.99 53.28
C LEU A 375 -24.15 -11.70 53.96
N PHE A 376 -24.98 -11.22 54.89
CA PHE A 376 -24.63 -10.11 55.77
C PHE A 376 -25.34 -10.21 57.12
N ASN A 377 -24.82 -9.47 58.10
CA ASN A 377 -25.36 -9.43 59.46
C ASN A 377 -25.93 -8.04 59.77
N VAL A 378 -27.10 -8.00 60.39
CA VAL A 378 -27.76 -6.77 60.84
C VAL A 378 -27.83 -6.77 62.37
N PRO A 379 -27.14 -5.85 63.07
CA PRO A 379 -27.11 -5.81 64.54
C PRO A 379 -28.44 -5.33 65.14
N PHE A 380 -28.67 -5.52 66.44
CA PHE A 380 -29.85 -4.98 67.14
C PHE A 380 -29.50 -4.42 68.52
N ASP A 381 -30.06 -3.26 68.84
CA ASP A 381 -30.05 -2.73 70.21
C ASP A 381 -30.91 -3.59 71.16
N LYS A 382 -30.64 -3.45 72.47
CA LYS A 382 -31.42 -4.10 73.53
C LYS A 382 -32.90 -3.71 73.44
N GLY A 383 -33.79 -4.70 73.39
CA GLY A 383 -35.25 -4.50 73.37
C GLY A 383 -35.82 -3.90 72.08
N LYS A 384 -34.99 -3.48 71.12
CA LYS A 384 -35.47 -2.96 69.82
C LYS A 384 -35.58 -4.07 68.78
N PHE A 385 -36.52 -3.88 67.87
CA PHE A 385 -36.76 -4.78 66.74
C PHE A 385 -37.09 -4.06 65.43
N ASP A 386 -37.36 -2.76 65.44
CA ASP A 386 -37.76 -2.00 64.26
C ASP A 386 -36.57 -1.63 63.38
N TYR A 387 -36.69 -1.94 62.09
CA TYR A 387 -35.80 -1.56 61.00
C TYR A 387 -36.64 -0.93 59.90
N LYS A 388 -36.19 0.23 59.41
CA LYS A 388 -36.78 0.87 58.24
C LYS A 388 -35.99 0.51 56.98
N GLU A 389 -36.53 0.92 55.85
CA GLU A 389 -35.89 0.72 54.54
C GLU A 389 -34.55 1.44 54.47
N GLU A 390 -34.48 2.67 54.96
CA GLU A 390 -33.28 3.51 54.93
C GLU A 390 -32.14 2.92 55.77
N ASP A 391 -32.49 2.17 56.82
CA ASP A 391 -31.53 1.50 57.70
C ASP A 391 -30.87 0.28 57.03
N MET A 392 -31.49 -0.28 55.98
CA MET A 392 -30.97 -1.43 55.24
C MET A 392 -30.01 -1.02 54.11
N ASN A 393 -30.13 0.20 53.59
CA ASN A 393 -29.31 0.70 52.48
C ASN A 393 -27.79 0.58 52.71
N PRO A 394 -27.23 0.94 53.88
CA PRO A 394 -25.80 0.82 54.12
C PRO A 394 -25.29 -0.63 53.98
N PHE A 395 -26.09 -1.60 54.40
CA PHE A 395 -25.71 -3.02 54.27
C PHE A 395 -25.75 -3.45 52.80
N LEU A 396 -26.77 -3.04 52.05
CA LEU A 396 -26.89 -3.38 50.62
C LEU A 396 -25.78 -2.73 49.78
N GLU A 397 -25.42 -1.48 50.06
CA GLU A 397 -24.34 -0.76 49.36
C GLU A 397 -22.97 -1.40 49.59
N THR A 398 -22.70 -1.92 50.79
CA THR A 398 -21.42 -2.59 51.11
C THR A 398 -21.21 -3.90 50.35
N LEU A 399 -22.26 -4.52 49.82
CA LEU A 399 -22.16 -5.73 49.02
C LEU A 399 -21.48 -5.46 47.66
N GLN A 400 -21.48 -4.21 47.17
CA GLN A 400 -20.93 -3.82 45.86
C GLN A 400 -21.49 -4.67 44.70
N GLU A 401 -22.77 -5.04 44.79
CA GLU A 401 -23.42 -5.92 43.82
C GLU A 401 -24.15 -5.15 42.71
N PRO A 402 -24.35 -5.78 41.53
CA PRO A 402 -25.26 -5.28 40.49
C PRO A 402 -26.68 -5.10 41.02
N ASP A 403 -27.54 -4.51 40.20
CA ASP A 403 -28.97 -4.51 40.52
C ASP A 403 -29.50 -5.95 40.45
N PHE A 404 -30.30 -6.36 41.44
CA PHE A 404 -30.82 -7.72 41.57
C PHE A 404 -32.27 -7.74 42.04
N PHE A 405 -32.90 -8.90 41.90
CA PHE A 405 -34.14 -9.27 42.58
C PHE A 405 -33.82 -10.21 43.72
N ILE A 406 -34.55 -10.09 44.81
CA ILE A 406 -34.51 -11.06 45.90
C ILE A 406 -35.53 -12.15 45.60
N GLU A 407 -35.06 -13.37 45.41
CA GLU A 407 -35.89 -14.56 45.20
C GLU A 407 -36.27 -15.21 46.53
N GLY A 408 -35.35 -15.16 47.51
CA GLY A 408 -35.54 -15.76 48.82
C GLY A 408 -34.77 -15.07 49.93
N LEU A 409 -35.35 -15.08 51.13
CA LEU A 409 -34.72 -14.57 52.36
C LEU A 409 -34.71 -15.66 53.44
N TYR A 410 -33.51 -16.01 53.88
CA TYR A 410 -33.30 -16.91 54.99
C TYR A 410 -32.69 -16.11 56.14
N ILE A 411 -33.48 -15.89 57.19
CA ILE A 411 -33.10 -15.03 58.31
C ILE A 411 -32.96 -15.89 59.55
N THR A 412 -31.77 -15.84 60.16
CA THR A 412 -31.56 -16.39 61.51
C THR A 412 -31.39 -15.25 62.49
N ALA A 413 -32.42 -15.00 63.29
CA ALA A 413 -32.41 -13.94 64.30
C ALA A 413 -31.84 -14.47 65.62
N TYR A 414 -30.77 -13.82 66.06
CA TYR A 414 -30.08 -14.11 67.31
C TYR A 414 -30.49 -13.12 68.40
N SER A 415 -30.73 -13.64 69.60
CA SER A 415 -30.72 -12.83 70.82
C SER A 415 -29.48 -13.14 71.64
N SER A 416 -29.11 -12.18 72.47
CA SER A 416 -28.21 -12.43 73.58
C SER A 416 -28.86 -13.41 74.57
N ILE A 417 -28.03 -13.96 75.48
CA ILE A 417 -28.39 -15.12 76.30
C ILE A 417 -29.20 -14.76 77.55
N GLU A 418 -29.17 -13.50 77.97
CA GLU A 418 -29.95 -12.95 79.07
C GLU A 418 -31.41 -12.69 78.69
N GLY A 419 -32.27 -12.57 79.69
CA GLY A 419 -33.71 -12.37 79.53
C GLY A 419 -34.53 -13.67 79.61
N ASP A 420 -35.84 -13.50 79.45
CA ASP A 420 -36.79 -14.61 79.42
C ASP A 420 -36.80 -15.29 78.05
N SER A 421 -36.82 -16.62 78.03
CA SER A 421 -36.73 -17.39 76.79
C SER A 421 -37.93 -17.17 75.87
N ALA A 422 -39.14 -17.00 76.41
CA ALA A 422 -40.33 -16.73 75.61
C ALA A 422 -40.34 -15.29 75.08
N ALA A 423 -39.91 -14.32 75.88
CA ALA A 423 -39.73 -12.93 75.46
C ALA A 423 -38.66 -12.79 74.37
N ASN A 424 -37.52 -13.47 74.51
CA ASN A 424 -36.46 -13.49 73.52
C ASN A 424 -36.90 -14.14 72.21
N ALA A 425 -37.62 -15.27 72.27
CA ALA A 425 -38.18 -15.92 71.09
C ALA A 425 -39.19 -14.99 70.36
N LYS A 426 -40.00 -14.24 71.11
CA LYS A 426 -40.91 -13.24 70.55
C LYS A 426 -40.14 -12.10 69.87
N LEU A 427 -39.13 -11.54 70.53
CA LEU A 427 -38.29 -10.48 69.97
C LEU A 427 -37.54 -10.95 68.70
N GLN A 428 -36.98 -12.17 68.69
CA GLN A 428 -36.31 -12.74 67.53
C GLN A 428 -37.25 -12.83 66.31
N ARG A 429 -38.51 -13.23 66.52
CA ARG A 429 -39.52 -13.24 65.44
C ARG A 429 -39.85 -11.84 64.95
N GLN A 430 -40.12 -10.91 65.87
CA GLN A 430 -40.43 -9.51 65.52
C GLN A 430 -39.29 -8.84 64.74
N ARG A 431 -38.04 -9.16 65.08
CA ARG A 431 -36.84 -8.70 64.37
C ARG A 431 -36.77 -9.24 62.95
N ALA A 432 -37.00 -10.54 62.78
CA ALA A 432 -37.02 -11.15 61.45
C ALA A 432 -38.15 -10.58 60.58
N GLU A 433 -39.36 -10.42 61.15
CA GLU A 433 -40.51 -9.80 60.47
C GLU A 433 -40.25 -8.34 60.07
N SER A 434 -39.58 -7.58 60.93
CA SER A 434 -39.18 -6.20 60.68
C SER A 434 -38.20 -6.09 59.50
N ILE A 435 -37.17 -6.95 59.46
CA ILE A 435 -36.24 -7.03 58.32
C ILE A 435 -36.98 -7.46 57.05
N ILE A 436 -37.86 -8.47 57.12
CA ILE A 436 -38.67 -8.89 55.97
C ILE A 436 -39.49 -7.70 55.47
N SER A 437 -40.14 -6.95 56.36
CA SER A 437 -40.93 -5.77 55.99
C SER A 437 -40.08 -4.68 55.32
N ALA A 438 -38.89 -4.41 55.85
CA ALA A 438 -37.96 -3.44 55.28
C ALA A 438 -37.48 -3.85 53.87
N LEU A 439 -37.09 -5.13 53.69
CA LEU A 439 -36.60 -5.65 52.41
C LEU A 439 -37.73 -5.93 51.39
N SER A 440 -38.94 -6.24 51.85
CA SER A 440 -40.08 -6.53 50.97
C SER A 440 -40.55 -5.30 50.21
N LYS A 441 -40.34 -4.09 50.75
CA LYS A 441 -40.70 -2.84 50.07
C LYS A 441 -39.78 -2.51 48.89
N LEU A 442 -38.57 -3.07 48.87
CA LEU A 442 -37.60 -2.89 47.79
C LEU A 442 -37.98 -3.69 46.51
N HIS A 443 -38.95 -4.61 46.55
CA HIS A 443 -39.34 -5.46 45.41
C HIS A 443 -40.85 -5.80 45.35
N LYS A 444 -41.33 -6.35 44.21
CA LYS A 444 -42.77 -6.69 44.01
C LYS A 444 -43.09 -8.12 44.45
N SER A 445 -44.02 -8.22 45.41
CA SER A 445 -44.88 -9.35 45.85
C SER A 445 -44.42 -10.80 45.60
N GLY A 446 -44.16 -11.54 46.70
CA GLY A 446 -44.10 -13.01 46.71
C GLY A 446 -42.81 -13.65 47.25
N LEU A 447 -42.08 -12.98 48.17
CA LEU A 447 -40.82 -13.47 48.72
C LEU A 447 -40.99 -14.80 49.50
N ALA A 448 -40.23 -15.83 49.09
CA ALA A 448 -40.07 -17.04 49.90
C ALA A 448 -39.20 -16.71 51.11
N THR A 449 -39.78 -16.77 52.32
CA THR A 449 -39.05 -16.44 53.56
C THR A 449 -38.95 -17.64 54.48
N GLN A 450 -37.76 -17.88 55.04
CA GLN A 450 -37.55 -18.85 56.10
C GLN A 450 -36.93 -18.13 57.31
N VAL A 451 -37.65 -18.12 58.42
CA VAL A 451 -37.18 -17.54 59.68
C VAL A 451 -36.78 -18.64 60.65
N LYS A 452 -35.55 -18.55 61.15
CA LYS A 452 -35.06 -19.34 62.28
C LYS A 452 -34.70 -18.41 63.43
N THR A 453 -34.86 -18.92 64.63
CA THR A 453 -34.55 -18.19 65.86
C THR A 453 -33.58 -19.02 66.67
N SER A 454 -32.50 -18.40 67.16
CA SER A 454 -31.50 -19.06 67.99
C SER A 454 -31.03 -18.12 69.08
N ASP A 455 -30.72 -18.64 70.26
CA ASP A 455 -29.89 -17.88 71.20
C ASP A 455 -28.42 -17.94 70.78
N SER A 456 -27.65 -16.96 71.23
CA SER A 456 -26.21 -16.84 70.99
C SER A 456 -25.35 -17.61 72.00
N TRP A 457 -25.85 -18.70 72.60
CA TRP A 457 -25.14 -19.40 73.67
C TRP A 457 -23.76 -19.90 73.26
N GLN A 458 -23.61 -20.45 72.05
CA GLN A 458 -22.32 -20.90 71.55
C GLN A 458 -21.33 -19.73 71.34
N LEU A 459 -21.81 -18.60 70.79
CA LEU A 459 -20.99 -17.39 70.66
C LEU A 459 -20.56 -16.87 72.02
N PHE A 460 -21.47 -16.86 73.00
CA PHE A 460 -21.15 -16.46 74.37
C PHE A 460 -20.08 -17.36 74.98
N GLN A 461 -20.17 -18.68 74.78
CA GLN A 461 -19.13 -19.60 75.26
C GLN A 461 -17.77 -19.28 74.64
N MET A 462 -17.71 -19.08 73.32
CA MET A 462 -16.46 -18.75 72.61
C MET A 462 -15.88 -17.39 73.02
N GLU A 463 -16.70 -16.37 73.23
CA GLU A 463 -16.23 -15.03 73.59
C GLU A 463 -15.76 -14.92 75.05
N MET A 464 -16.33 -15.72 75.95
CA MET A 464 -16.05 -15.67 77.38
C MET A 464 -14.99 -16.69 77.82
N GLU A 465 -14.64 -17.67 76.96
CA GLU A 465 -13.61 -18.69 77.19
C GLU A 465 -12.28 -18.03 77.58
N ASP A 466 -11.62 -18.58 78.61
CA ASP A 466 -10.36 -18.07 79.19
C ASP A 466 -10.39 -16.61 79.70
N GLY A 467 -11.57 -15.97 79.74
CA GLY A 467 -11.77 -14.58 80.19
C GLY A 467 -12.28 -14.43 81.62
N LYS A 468 -12.50 -13.17 82.04
CA LYS A 468 -13.06 -12.79 83.37
C LYS A 468 -14.36 -13.53 83.71
N PHE A 469 -15.16 -13.85 82.68
CA PHE A 469 -16.49 -14.44 82.82
C PHE A 469 -16.55 -15.93 82.44
N ASP A 470 -15.40 -16.58 82.22
CA ASP A 470 -15.33 -18.00 81.80
C ASP A 470 -16.05 -18.93 82.79
N TYR A 471 -16.11 -18.58 84.07
CA TYR A 471 -16.89 -19.34 85.06
C TYR A 471 -18.37 -19.50 84.67
N LEU A 472 -18.95 -18.59 83.88
CA LEU A 472 -20.32 -18.66 83.37
C LEU A 472 -20.47 -19.70 82.25
N THR A 473 -19.43 -19.94 81.44
CA THR A 473 -19.45 -20.91 80.32
C THR A 473 -19.44 -22.36 80.83
N LYS A 474 -18.85 -22.57 82.02
CA LYS A 474 -18.73 -23.86 82.73
C LYS A 474 -20.01 -24.27 83.46
N LEU A 475 -20.97 -23.36 83.62
CA LEU A 475 -22.28 -23.67 84.20
C LEU A 475 -23.19 -24.31 83.14
N PRO A 476 -24.13 -25.18 83.54
CA PRO A 476 -25.22 -25.58 82.65
C PRO A 476 -25.96 -24.34 82.15
N LYS A 477 -26.22 -24.26 80.83
CA LYS A 477 -26.82 -23.10 80.14
C LYS A 477 -27.94 -22.41 80.94
N LYS A 478 -28.90 -23.18 81.46
CA LYS A 478 -30.03 -22.64 82.25
C LYS A 478 -29.57 -21.91 83.53
N LYS A 479 -28.55 -22.44 84.20
CA LYS A 479 -27.99 -21.85 85.43
C LYS A 479 -27.16 -20.60 85.13
N ALA A 480 -26.37 -20.62 84.07
CA ALA A 480 -25.64 -19.44 83.60
C ALA A 480 -26.58 -18.26 83.29
N ILE A 481 -27.65 -18.53 82.53
CA ILE A 481 -28.68 -17.52 82.19
C ILE A 481 -29.36 -16.99 83.46
N GLN A 482 -29.69 -17.86 84.43
CA GLN A 482 -30.26 -17.43 85.71
C GLN A 482 -29.30 -16.53 86.51
N THR A 483 -28.01 -16.86 86.54
CA THR A 483 -26.99 -16.05 87.21
C THR A 483 -26.86 -14.67 86.57
N ILE A 484 -26.83 -14.59 85.24
CA ILE A 484 -26.77 -13.32 84.51
C ILE A 484 -28.05 -12.50 84.73
N ASN A 485 -29.22 -13.15 84.70
CA ASN A 485 -30.51 -12.46 84.87
C ASN A 485 -30.72 -11.90 86.28
N ALA A 486 -30.10 -12.49 87.30
CA ALA A 486 -30.28 -12.10 88.71
C ALA A 486 -29.37 -10.92 89.15
N ASP A 487 -28.32 -10.60 88.38
CA ASP A 487 -27.33 -9.58 88.74
C ASP A 487 -27.24 -8.47 87.69
N GLN A 488 -27.76 -7.30 88.04
CA GLN A 488 -27.76 -6.13 87.16
C GLN A 488 -26.35 -5.57 86.90
N ASN A 489 -25.43 -5.66 87.87
CA ASN A 489 -24.05 -5.21 87.68
C ASN A 489 -23.33 -6.14 86.70
N LEU A 490 -23.52 -7.45 86.83
CA LEU A 490 -22.97 -8.43 85.90
C LEU A 490 -23.50 -8.23 84.46
N GLN A 491 -24.79 -7.92 84.29
CA GLN A 491 -25.33 -7.59 82.97
C GLN A 491 -24.66 -6.35 82.35
N ASN A 492 -24.44 -5.31 83.16
CA ASN A 492 -23.80 -4.07 82.69
C ASN A 492 -22.34 -4.33 82.27
N GLU A 493 -21.61 -5.19 83.00
CA GLU A 493 -20.25 -5.58 82.61
C GLU A 493 -20.21 -6.47 81.36
N LEU A 494 -21.23 -7.29 81.14
CA LEU A 494 -21.34 -8.18 79.97
C LEU A 494 -21.90 -7.48 78.71
N GLU A 495 -22.53 -6.31 78.84
CA GLU A 495 -23.18 -5.59 77.74
C GLU A 495 -22.30 -5.37 76.49
N PRO A 496 -20.98 -5.06 76.58
CA PRO A 496 -20.11 -4.95 75.41
C PRO A 496 -19.99 -6.23 74.56
N PHE A 497 -20.31 -7.39 75.15
CA PHE A 497 -20.33 -8.68 74.47
C PHE A 497 -21.76 -9.07 74.06
N LEU A 498 -22.72 -8.94 74.99
CA LEU A 498 -24.13 -9.26 74.76
C LEU A 498 -24.74 -8.42 73.63
N SER A 499 -24.30 -7.17 73.44
CA SER A 499 -24.71 -6.33 72.32
C SER A 499 -24.30 -6.91 70.95
N LYS A 500 -23.10 -7.48 70.84
CA LYS A 500 -22.62 -8.13 69.60
C LYS A 500 -23.33 -9.44 69.30
N GLN A 501 -23.95 -10.04 70.30
CA GLN A 501 -24.72 -11.29 70.20
C GLN A 501 -26.16 -11.06 69.75
N ARG A 502 -26.59 -9.80 69.59
CA ARG A 502 -27.91 -9.42 69.06
C ARG A 502 -27.75 -9.03 67.60
N PHE A 503 -28.00 -9.97 66.70
CA PHE A 503 -27.97 -9.71 65.26
C PHE A 503 -28.92 -10.64 64.54
N ALA A 504 -29.32 -10.29 63.32
CA ALA A 504 -29.88 -11.23 62.38
C ALA A 504 -28.85 -11.52 61.31
N GLN A 505 -28.57 -12.80 61.09
CA GLN A 505 -27.86 -13.25 59.91
C GLN A 505 -28.84 -13.39 58.76
N ILE A 506 -28.55 -12.75 57.65
CA ILE A 506 -29.39 -12.75 56.46
C ILE A 506 -28.62 -13.46 55.34
N ILE A 507 -29.18 -14.56 54.85
CA ILE A 507 -28.78 -15.17 53.58
C ILE A 507 -29.86 -14.81 52.57
N MET A 508 -29.45 -14.09 51.54
CA MET A 508 -30.31 -13.58 50.48
C MET A 508 -30.01 -14.34 49.20
N ASP A 509 -31.02 -14.99 48.65
CA ASP A 509 -30.96 -15.58 47.32
C ASP A 509 -31.39 -14.52 46.31
N VAL A 510 -30.46 -14.10 45.46
CA VAL A 510 -30.69 -13.02 44.50
C VAL A 510 -30.48 -13.47 43.08
N SER A 511 -31.25 -12.90 42.15
CA SER A 511 -31.04 -13.02 40.70
C SER A 511 -30.68 -11.65 40.13
N TYR A 512 -29.55 -11.52 39.44
CA TYR A 512 -29.14 -10.23 38.89
C TYR A 512 -30.05 -9.77 37.73
N ASP A 513 -30.46 -8.51 37.76
CA ASP A 513 -31.28 -7.88 36.73
C ASP A 513 -30.39 -7.32 35.62
N THR A 514 -30.30 -8.03 34.51
CA THR A 514 -29.54 -7.60 33.34
C THR A 514 -30.36 -6.80 32.34
N ARG A 515 -31.60 -6.39 32.66
CA ARG A 515 -32.48 -5.72 31.69
C ARG A 515 -32.17 -4.24 31.53
N GLY A 516 -32.18 -3.79 30.28
CA GLY A 516 -32.06 -2.38 29.93
C GLY A 516 -30.75 -1.77 30.46
N PRO A 517 -30.79 -0.58 31.11
CA PRO A 517 -29.57 0.11 31.55
C PRO A 517 -28.80 -0.62 32.66
N LYS A 518 -29.39 -1.63 33.31
CA LYS A 518 -28.77 -2.39 34.40
C LYS A 518 -27.68 -3.36 33.91
N GLU A 519 -27.74 -3.75 32.64
CA GLU A 519 -26.75 -4.63 32.00
C GLU A 519 -25.34 -4.03 32.09
N GLU A 520 -25.20 -2.71 31.92
CA GLU A 520 -23.90 -2.01 32.00
C GLU A 520 -23.28 -2.19 33.40
N LYS A 521 -24.04 -1.89 34.46
CA LYS A 521 -23.59 -2.04 35.85
C LYS A 521 -23.22 -3.48 36.16
N PHE A 522 -24.02 -4.44 35.69
CA PHE A 522 -23.72 -5.86 35.82
C PHE A 522 -22.39 -6.23 35.16
N CYS A 523 -22.14 -5.81 33.91
CA CYS A 523 -20.88 -6.08 33.23
C CYS A 523 -19.66 -5.48 33.95
N ILE A 524 -19.77 -4.26 34.49
CA ILE A 524 -18.69 -3.63 35.27
C ILE A 524 -18.35 -4.47 36.50
N VAL A 525 -19.34 -4.86 37.30
CA VAL A 525 -19.10 -5.63 38.53
C VAL A 525 -18.52 -7.00 38.20
N GLN A 526 -19.02 -7.67 37.16
CA GLN A 526 -18.49 -8.97 36.72
C GLN A 526 -17.05 -8.87 36.24
N PHE A 527 -16.69 -7.80 35.53
CA PHE A 527 -15.31 -7.52 35.18
C PHE A 527 -14.44 -7.35 36.44
N ASN A 528 -14.87 -6.50 37.39
CA ASN A 528 -14.09 -6.20 38.59
C ASN A 528 -13.94 -7.45 39.49
N LYS A 529 -14.96 -8.31 39.56
CA LYS A 529 -14.89 -9.63 40.21
C LYS A 529 -13.86 -10.55 39.54
N ALA A 530 -13.88 -10.64 38.20
CA ALA A 530 -12.90 -11.42 37.45
C ALA A 530 -11.47 -10.88 37.64
N ALA A 531 -11.30 -9.56 37.64
CA ALA A 531 -10.02 -8.91 37.86
C ALA A 531 -9.46 -9.18 39.27
N LYS A 532 -10.30 -9.07 40.32
CA LYS A 532 -9.94 -9.43 41.71
C LYS A 532 -9.51 -10.91 41.83
N LYS A 533 -10.17 -11.82 41.10
CA LYS A 533 -9.82 -13.26 41.05
C LYS A 533 -8.58 -13.56 40.19
N GLY A 534 -8.09 -12.61 39.40
CA GLY A 534 -6.98 -12.85 38.48
C GLY A 534 -7.35 -13.56 37.18
N ASP A 535 -8.65 -13.65 36.83
CA ASP A 535 -9.12 -14.29 35.60
C ASP A 535 -9.00 -13.34 34.39
N VAL A 536 -7.79 -13.26 33.85
CA VAL A 536 -7.45 -12.38 32.72
C VAL A 536 -8.30 -12.70 31.48
N LYS A 537 -8.60 -13.98 31.24
CA LYS A 537 -9.38 -14.41 30.07
C LYS A 537 -10.81 -13.88 30.15
N GLN A 538 -11.42 -13.97 31.33
CA GLN A 538 -12.76 -13.43 31.53
C GLN A 538 -12.77 -11.90 31.48
N CYS A 539 -11.77 -11.23 32.05
CA CYS A 539 -11.60 -9.77 31.90
C CYS A 539 -11.59 -9.35 30.42
N LEU A 540 -10.78 -10.00 29.58
CA LEU A 540 -10.69 -9.70 28.15
C LEU A 540 -12.04 -9.88 27.44
N LYS A 541 -12.78 -10.96 27.74
CA LYS A 541 -14.10 -11.22 27.14
C LYS A 541 -15.12 -10.17 27.53
N ILE A 542 -15.18 -9.80 28.81
CA ILE A 542 -16.13 -8.80 29.30
C ILE A 542 -15.76 -7.41 28.76
N GLN A 543 -14.48 -7.03 28.75
CA GLN A 543 -14.01 -5.77 28.18
C GLN A 543 -14.38 -5.64 26.70
N TYR A 544 -14.15 -6.70 25.91
CA TYR A 544 -14.54 -6.72 24.50
C TYR A 544 -16.06 -6.56 24.30
N PHE A 545 -16.87 -7.23 25.13
CA PHE A 545 -18.33 -7.10 25.09
C PHE A 545 -18.79 -5.67 25.44
N ILE A 546 -18.25 -5.09 26.52
CA ILE A 546 -18.52 -3.70 26.93
C ILE A 546 -18.24 -2.75 25.78
N GLU A 547 -17.09 -2.89 25.12
CA GLU A 547 -16.66 -2.01 24.04
C GLU A 547 -17.54 -2.12 22.79
N LYS A 548 -18.05 -3.32 22.51
CA LYS A 548 -19.07 -3.52 21.48
C LYS A 548 -20.36 -2.78 21.83
N GLN A 549 -20.84 -2.86 23.07
CA GLN A 549 -22.06 -2.17 23.50
C GLN A 549 -21.90 -0.64 23.51
N ILE A 550 -20.69 -0.12 23.81
CA ILE A 550 -20.38 1.32 23.68
C ILE A 550 -20.46 1.74 22.21
N THR A 551 -19.84 0.97 21.31
CA THR A 551 -19.86 1.26 19.85
C THR A 551 -21.28 1.23 19.27
N GLU A 552 -22.16 0.38 19.82
CA GLU A 552 -23.59 0.32 19.47
C GLU A 552 -24.45 1.41 20.14
N GLY A 553 -23.85 2.29 20.96
CA GLY A 553 -24.54 3.38 21.67
C GLY A 553 -25.43 2.93 22.83
N LYS A 554 -25.26 1.70 23.32
CA LYS A 554 -26.05 1.13 24.43
C LYS A 554 -25.45 1.42 25.80
N TYR A 555 -24.12 1.45 25.89
CA TYR A 555 -23.39 1.70 27.14
C TYR A 555 -22.75 3.08 27.12
N SER A 556 -22.51 3.63 28.31
CA SER A 556 -21.83 4.93 28.48
C SER A 556 -20.39 4.92 27.94
N PRO A 557 -19.91 5.99 27.28
CA PRO A 557 -18.49 6.15 26.97
C PRO A 557 -17.58 6.17 28.21
N GLU A 558 -18.15 6.44 29.39
CA GLU A 558 -17.44 6.48 30.67
C GLU A 558 -17.28 5.09 31.33
N THR A 559 -17.96 4.06 30.83
CA THR A 559 -17.90 2.68 31.37
C THR A 559 -16.46 2.16 31.52
N PRO A 560 -15.52 2.36 30.56
CA PRO A 560 -14.16 1.84 30.68
C PRO A 560 -13.36 2.40 31.87
N PHE A 561 -13.71 3.59 32.39
CA PHE A 561 -13.05 4.18 33.57
C PHE A 561 -13.50 3.56 34.89
N LYS A 562 -14.61 2.82 34.89
CA LYS A 562 -15.15 2.10 36.06
C LYS A 562 -14.60 0.67 36.20
N LEU A 563 -13.75 0.25 35.25
CA LEU A 563 -13.12 -1.06 35.24
C LEU A 563 -11.85 -1.05 36.09
N ASP A 564 -11.86 -1.82 37.18
CA ASP A 564 -10.73 -1.96 38.10
C ASP A 564 -9.69 -2.92 37.51
N ILE A 565 -8.75 -2.39 36.72
CA ILE A 565 -7.68 -3.17 36.09
C ILE A 565 -6.41 -3.10 36.94
N PRO A 566 -5.95 -4.19 37.58
CA PRO A 566 -4.71 -4.16 38.36
C PRO A 566 -3.51 -3.89 37.47
N PHE A 567 -2.62 -2.98 37.90
CA PHE A 567 -1.39 -2.66 37.19
C PHE A 567 -0.31 -3.73 37.43
N GLN A 568 -0.50 -4.91 36.84
CA GLN A 568 0.39 -6.07 36.95
C GLN A 568 0.65 -6.69 35.56
N ALA A 569 1.82 -7.29 35.34
CA ALA A 569 2.24 -7.82 34.05
C ALA A 569 1.22 -8.80 33.43
N LYS A 570 0.57 -9.64 34.23
CA LYS A 570 -0.46 -10.58 33.74
C LYS A 570 -1.70 -9.90 33.13
N PHE A 571 -1.96 -8.63 33.47
CA PHE A 571 -3.06 -7.82 32.93
C PHE A 571 -2.60 -6.85 31.82
N SER A 572 -1.35 -6.94 31.37
CA SER A 572 -0.77 -6.03 30.36
C SER A 572 -1.61 -5.98 29.07
N GLY A 573 -2.15 -7.11 28.62
CA GLY A 573 -3.07 -7.17 27.47
C GLY A 573 -4.39 -6.43 27.69
N VAL A 574 -4.98 -6.50 28.89
CA VAL A 574 -6.22 -5.79 29.24
C VAL A 574 -5.99 -4.28 29.30
N LEU A 575 -4.84 -3.87 29.86
CA LEU A 575 -4.40 -2.47 29.91
C LEU A 575 -4.13 -1.94 28.50
N ASN A 576 -3.44 -2.71 27.65
CA ASN A 576 -3.22 -2.38 26.24
C ASN A 576 -4.54 -2.18 25.49
N ASN A 577 -5.49 -3.10 25.67
CA ASN A 577 -6.79 -3.03 25.00
C ASN A 577 -7.58 -1.79 25.37
N ARG A 578 -7.51 -1.33 26.63
CA ARG A 578 -8.16 -0.08 27.05
C ARG A 578 -7.73 1.10 26.18
N ILE A 579 -6.44 1.19 25.87
CA ILE A 579 -5.85 2.25 25.03
C ILE A 579 -6.25 2.03 23.56
N ALA A 580 -6.11 0.80 23.06
CA ALA A 580 -6.50 0.46 21.70
C ALA A 580 -7.98 0.74 21.42
N PHE A 581 -8.89 0.45 22.36
CA PHE A 581 -10.31 0.77 22.22
C PHE A 581 -10.58 2.28 22.22
N ARG A 582 -9.88 3.06 23.07
CA ARG A 582 -9.94 4.53 23.02
C ARG A 582 -9.57 5.06 21.63
N TYR A 583 -8.47 4.56 21.06
CA TYR A 583 -8.07 4.86 19.68
C TYR A 583 -9.12 4.41 18.66
N LEU A 584 -9.68 3.20 18.79
CA LEU A 584 -10.65 2.69 17.82
C LEU A 584 -11.95 3.50 17.78
N ARG A 585 -12.36 4.08 18.92
CA ARG A 585 -13.51 4.99 19.01
C ARG A 585 -13.23 6.37 18.42
N ASN A 586 -12.08 6.95 18.77
CA ASN A 586 -11.78 8.36 18.44
C ASN A 586 -11.04 8.51 17.10
N LYS A 587 -10.40 7.45 16.61
CA LYS A 587 -9.46 7.41 15.48
C LYS A 587 -8.29 8.39 15.63
N GLU A 588 -7.96 8.74 16.86
CA GLU A 588 -6.92 9.68 17.24
C GLU A 588 -6.06 9.10 18.36
N VAL A 589 -4.77 9.46 18.38
CA VAL A 589 -3.81 9.09 19.43
C VAL A 589 -3.50 10.31 20.27
N PHE A 590 -3.58 10.19 21.59
CA PHE A 590 -3.25 11.27 22.54
C PHE A 590 -1.89 11.04 23.20
N GLU A 591 -1.26 12.10 23.71
CA GLU A 591 0.04 11.99 24.42
C GLU A 591 -0.06 11.07 25.66
N ASP A 592 -1.19 11.11 26.37
CA ASP A 592 -1.47 10.23 27.51
C ASP A 592 -1.49 8.75 27.12
N ASP A 593 -1.95 8.42 25.91
CA ASP A 593 -1.93 7.03 25.41
C ASP A 593 -0.50 6.52 25.29
N LEU A 594 0.41 7.34 24.76
CA LEU A 594 1.83 6.98 24.66
C LEU A 594 2.47 6.88 26.05
N MET A 595 2.13 7.77 26.98
CA MET A 595 2.62 7.69 28.36
C MET A 595 2.16 6.41 29.06
N GLU A 596 0.89 6.02 28.91
CA GLU A 596 0.37 4.76 29.43
C GLU A 596 1.06 3.56 28.77
N LEU A 597 1.17 3.53 27.44
CA LEU A 597 1.87 2.47 26.70
C LEU A 597 3.33 2.33 27.13
N ASN A 598 4.05 3.42 27.40
CA ASN A 598 5.41 3.39 27.92
C ASN A 598 5.48 2.70 29.30
N LYS A 599 4.54 3.00 30.20
CA LYS A 599 4.46 2.36 31.53
C LYS A 599 4.13 0.86 31.40
N ILE A 600 3.20 0.50 30.53
CA ILE A 600 2.80 -0.91 30.30
C ILE A 600 3.96 -1.68 29.63
N SER A 601 4.70 -1.06 28.71
CA SER A 601 5.88 -1.64 28.05
C SER A 601 7.02 -1.91 29.03
N GLN A 602 7.19 -1.06 30.06
CA GLN A 602 8.12 -1.34 31.17
C GLN A 602 7.63 -2.48 32.07
N LEU A 603 6.31 -2.60 32.27
CA LEU A 603 5.69 -3.64 33.08
C LEU A 603 5.78 -5.02 32.42
N ASP A 604 5.67 -5.10 31.09
CA ASP A 604 5.75 -6.32 30.29
C ASP A 604 6.56 -6.10 29.00
N PRO A 605 7.91 -6.05 29.09
CA PRO A 605 8.78 -5.68 27.97
C PRO A 605 8.91 -6.77 26.89
N ILE A 606 8.33 -7.94 27.08
CA ILE A 606 8.40 -9.03 26.10
C ILE A 606 7.22 -8.95 25.12
N ASN A 607 6.11 -8.33 25.52
CA ASN A 607 4.86 -8.29 24.79
C ASN A 607 4.93 -7.47 23.48
N ASN A 608 4.78 -8.15 22.35
CA ASN A 608 4.95 -7.52 21.04
C ASN A 608 3.73 -6.70 20.60
N TYR A 609 2.54 -6.96 21.13
CA TYR A 609 1.35 -6.13 20.87
C TYR A 609 1.50 -4.74 21.50
N ILE A 610 2.03 -4.68 22.74
CA ILE A 610 2.32 -3.42 23.41
C ILE A 610 3.42 -2.66 22.67
N LYS A 611 4.51 -3.33 22.27
CA LYS A 611 5.58 -2.71 21.47
C LYS A 611 5.07 -2.15 20.14
N PHE A 612 4.17 -2.88 19.47
CA PHE A 612 3.53 -2.42 18.25
C PHE A 612 2.72 -1.15 18.49
N ASN A 613 1.81 -1.15 19.48
CA ASN A 613 0.97 0.01 19.79
C ASN A 613 1.78 1.21 20.26
N GLN A 614 2.86 0.98 21.02
CA GLN A 614 3.81 2.00 21.42
C GLN A 614 4.49 2.63 20.20
N LEU A 615 5.03 1.83 19.27
CA LEU A 615 5.63 2.33 18.03
C LEU A 615 4.61 3.07 17.16
N PHE A 616 3.39 2.55 17.05
CA PHE A 616 2.30 3.20 16.35
C PHE A 616 2.01 4.58 16.94
N ALA A 617 1.83 4.68 18.25
CA ALA A 617 1.57 5.95 18.93
C ALA A 617 2.73 6.92 18.78
N GLU A 618 3.97 6.45 18.95
CA GLU A 618 5.16 7.25 18.71
C GLU A 618 5.19 7.80 17.28
N ILE A 619 4.91 6.97 16.27
CA ILE A 619 4.93 7.40 14.86
C ILE A 619 3.81 8.39 14.60
N LYS A 620 2.60 8.21 15.15
CA LYS A 620 1.49 9.14 14.93
C LYS A 620 1.75 10.51 15.57
N LEU A 621 2.27 10.53 16.80
CA LEU A 621 2.55 11.76 17.54
C LEU A 621 3.86 12.46 17.12
N ASP A 622 4.78 11.78 16.43
CA ASP A 622 6.05 12.37 16.03
C ASP A 622 5.83 13.62 15.15
N THR A 623 6.42 14.77 15.46
CA THR A 623 6.31 15.97 14.61
C THR A 623 7.60 16.29 13.86
N ILE A 624 8.72 15.62 14.19
CA ILE A 624 10.06 16.03 13.73
C ILE A 624 10.92 14.89 13.17
N VAL A 625 10.56 13.62 13.36
CA VAL A 625 11.23 12.39 12.85
C VAL A 625 12.66 12.15 13.38
N GLY A 626 13.35 13.21 13.81
CA GLY A 626 14.69 13.17 14.36
C GLY A 626 15.81 13.03 13.33
N ASN A 627 17.04 12.99 13.82
CA ASN A 627 18.26 12.81 13.02
C ASN A 627 18.44 11.35 12.55
N GLN A 628 19.44 11.08 11.70
CA GLN A 628 19.69 9.75 11.14
C GLN A 628 19.76 8.64 12.19
N LYS A 629 20.44 8.88 13.33
CA LYS A 629 20.58 7.89 14.40
C LYS A 629 19.22 7.55 15.04
N GLN A 630 18.38 8.56 15.25
CA GLN A 630 17.03 8.37 15.77
C GLN A 630 16.15 7.60 14.78
N ARG A 631 16.28 7.92 13.48
CA ARG A 631 15.55 7.22 12.43
C ARG A 631 15.95 5.76 12.33
N ASP A 632 17.23 5.46 12.36
CA ASP A 632 17.76 4.10 12.31
C ASP A 632 17.32 3.29 13.53
N ALA A 633 17.29 3.91 14.72
CA ALA A 633 16.81 3.26 15.93
C ALA A 633 15.31 2.91 15.84
N LYS A 634 14.48 3.82 15.34
CA LYS A 634 13.05 3.54 15.14
C LYS A 634 12.84 2.49 14.04
N GLN A 635 13.60 2.54 12.95
CA GLN A 635 13.59 1.53 11.91
C GLN A 635 13.94 0.13 12.45
N ALA A 636 14.97 0.02 13.29
CA ALA A 636 15.37 -1.25 13.89
C ALA A 636 14.26 -1.86 14.76
N ARG A 637 13.50 -1.02 15.49
CA ARG A 637 12.35 -1.47 16.27
C ARG A 637 11.20 -1.97 15.39
N ILE A 638 10.92 -1.30 14.27
CA ILE A 638 9.93 -1.77 13.28
C ILE A 638 10.40 -3.08 12.63
N ASP A 639 11.67 -3.16 12.23
CA ASP A 639 12.24 -4.34 11.59
C ASP A 639 12.20 -5.56 12.53
N ALA A 640 12.35 -5.37 13.84
CA ALA A 640 12.26 -6.43 14.84
C ALA A 640 10.87 -7.09 14.89
N LEU A 641 9.79 -6.33 14.64
CA LEU A 641 8.41 -6.85 14.65
C LEU A 641 8.15 -7.89 13.55
N TYR A 642 8.91 -7.91 12.46
CA TYR A 642 8.79 -8.95 11.42
C TYR A 642 9.13 -10.35 11.92
N ASN A 643 9.83 -10.48 13.06
CA ASN A 643 10.22 -11.76 13.65
C ASN A 643 9.37 -12.12 14.88
N THR A 644 8.15 -11.57 14.96
CA THR A 644 7.23 -11.75 16.11
C THR A 644 5.92 -12.37 15.67
N GLU A 645 5.01 -12.59 16.62
CA GLU A 645 3.64 -13.03 16.39
C GLU A 645 2.74 -11.96 15.74
N ILE A 646 3.22 -10.71 15.57
CA ILE A 646 2.47 -9.66 14.89
C ILE A 646 2.35 -10.00 13.39
N PRO A 647 1.12 -10.08 12.83
CA PRO A 647 0.92 -10.38 11.43
C PRO A 647 1.66 -9.41 10.51
N LYS A 648 2.37 -9.95 9.50
CA LYS A 648 3.19 -9.19 8.54
C LYS A 648 2.47 -7.97 7.97
N LYS A 649 1.17 -8.09 7.66
CA LYS A 649 0.35 -6.99 7.10
C LYS A 649 0.38 -5.71 7.96
N TYR A 650 0.38 -5.84 9.29
CA TYR A 650 0.38 -4.68 10.20
C TYR A 650 1.77 -4.08 10.30
N THR A 651 2.80 -4.93 10.34
CA THR A 651 4.20 -4.47 10.33
C THR A 651 4.57 -3.78 9.01
N ASP A 652 4.08 -4.29 7.87
CA ASP A 652 4.23 -3.63 6.56
C ASP A 652 3.58 -2.24 6.60
N ALA A 653 2.34 -2.15 7.08
CA ALA A 653 1.60 -0.89 7.19
C ALA A 653 2.31 0.15 8.08
N LEU A 654 2.79 -0.28 9.26
CA LEU A 654 3.54 0.57 10.18
C LEU A 654 4.85 1.07 9.55
N ASN A 655 5.55 0.20 8.82
CA ASN A 655 6.80 0.54 8.14
C ASN A 655 6.57 1.54 7.01
N ILE A 656 5.48 1.40 6.24
CA ILE A 656 5.09 2.34 5.19
C ILE A 656 4.84 3.72 5.79
N GLU A 657 4.02 3.82 6.84
CA GLU A 657 3.74 5.10 7.51
C GLU A 657 5.01 5.75 8.04
N TRP A 658 5.92 4.96 8.62
CA TRP A 658 7.21 5.49 9.05
C TRP A 658 8.07 5.99 7.87
N GLN A 659 8.17 5.24 6.77
CA GLN A 659 8.91 5.70 5.59
C GLN A 659 8.34 6.99 5.01
N PHE A 660 7.00 7.12 4.96
CA PHE A 660 6.34 8.34 4.51
C PHE A 660 6.66 9.52 5.42
N LYS A 661 6.62 9.32 6.73
CA LYS A 661 6.97 10.37 7.68
C LYS A 661 8.41 10.83 7.53
N VAL A 662 9.34 9.89 7.34
CA VAL A 662 10.75 10.22 7.05
C VAL A 662 10.86 11.04 5.78
N ILE A 663 10.21 10.60 4.71
CA ILE A 663 10.15 11.30 3.44
C ILE A 663 9.66 12.75 3.60
N GLU A 664 8.52 12.96 4.25
CA GLU A 664 7.92 14.28 4.45
C GLU A 664 8.83 15.21 5.27
N SER A 665 9.51 14.66 6.28
CA SER A 665 10.43 15.45 7.11
C SER A 665 11.68 15.93 6.37
N VAL A 666 12.06 15.27 5.28
CA VAL A 666 13.27 15.64 4.51
C VAL A 666 12.98 16.31 3.17
N ASP A 667 11.76 16.26 2.63
CA ASP A 667 11.42 16.68 1.26
C ASP A 667 11.81 18.13 0.92
N THR A 668 11.98 18.99 1.92
CA THR A 668 12.39 20.40 1.76
C THR A 668 13.90 20.65 1.87
N LEU A 669 14.71 19.62 2.12
CA LEU A 669 16.16 19.73 2.33
C LEU A 669 16.96 19.51 1.03
N ASP A 670 18.02 20.31 0.82
CA ASP A 670 18.87 20.29 -0.38
C ASP A 670 19.57 18.92 -0.66
N ASP A 671 19.67 18.03 0.34
CA ASP A 671 20.30 16.69 0.27
C ASP A 671 19.30 15.55 0.62
N ALA A 672 17.99 15.77 0.47
CA ALA A 672 16.95 14.81 0.81
C ALA A 672 16.95 13.54 -0.05
N GLU A 673 17.38 13.66 -1.30
CA GLU A 673 17.14 12.66 -2.34
C GLU A 673 17.71 11.26 -2.05
N PRO A 674 18.92 11.09 -1.48
CA PRO A 674 19.43 9.77 -1.10
C PRO A 674 18.61 9.11 0.03
N ILE A 675 18.08 9.91 0.97
CA ILE A 675 17.26 9.41 2.08
C ILE A 675 15.91 8.94 1.55
N ILE A 676 15.28 9.77 0.72
CA ILE A 676 14.05 9.43 0.01
C ILE A 676 14.23 8.15 -0.82
N GLU A 677 15.31 8.04 -1.57
CA GLU A 677 15.61 6.83 -2.37
C GLU A 677 15.76 5.59 -1.48
N ALA A 678 16.38 5.72 -0.30
CA ALA A 678 16.48 4.63 0.67
C ALA A 678 15.10 4.21 1.19
N CYS A 679 14.24 5.17 1.56
CA CYS A 679 12.87 4.91 1.99
C CYS A 679 12.05 4.23 0.90
N ILE A 680 12.13 4.72 -0.34
CA ILE A 680 11.50 4.13 -1.53
C ILE A 680 11.94 2.69 -1.73
N ASN A 681 13.25 2.44 -1.71
CA ASN A 681 13.78 1.10 -1.91
C ASN A 681 13.39 0.15 -0.77
N LYS A 682 13.29 0.67 0.46
CA LYS A 682 12.79 -0.09 1.62
C LYS A 682 11.33 -0.50 1.39
N ILE A 683 10.42 0.41 1.04
CA ILE A 683 9.02 0.06 0.70
C ILE A 683 8.97 -1.01 -0.39
N LYS A 684 9.73 -0.82 -1.48
CA LYS A 684 9.79 -1.79 -2.59
C LYS A 684 10.28 -3.18 -2.18
N SER A 685 11.04 -3.30 -1.09
CA SER A 685 11.61 -4.58 -0.64
C SER A 685 10.63 -5.51 0.07
N PHE A 686 9.61 -4.96 0.75
CA PHE A 686 8.67 -5.74 1.56
C PHE A 686 7.22 -5.69 1.07
N TYR A 687 6.87 -4.70 0.23
CA TYR A 687 5.52 -4.52 -0.26
C TYR A 687 5.18 -5.54 -1.37
N ASN A 688 4.18 -6.39 -1.12
CA ASN A 688 3.69 -7.34 -2.11
C ASN A 688 2.62 -6.70 -3.01
N PHE A 689 3.02 -6.24 -4.18
CA PHE A 689 2.17 -5.54 -5.15
C PHE A 689 0.98 -6.37 -5.67
N LYS A 690 1.00 -7.70 -5.51
CA LYS A 690 -0.08 -8.58 -5.98
C LYS A 690 -1.27 -8.66 -5.02
N GLU A 691 -1.07 -8.32 -3.75
CA GLU A 691 -2.08 -8.44 -2.68
C GLU A 691 -2.56 -7.08 -2.17
N ALA A 692 -2.05 -5.99 -2.75
CA ALA A 692 -2.46 -4.63 -2.41
C ALA A 692 -3.91 -4.35 -2.83
N SER A 693 -4.58 -3.45 -2.10
CA SER A 693 -5.83 -2.86 -2.58
C SER A 693 -5.53 -1.72 -3.57
N TRP A 694 -6.52 -1.35 -4.38
CA TRP A 694 -6.35 -0.28 -5.36
C TRP A 694 -6.15 1.09 -4.70
N GLU A 695 -6.73 1.32 -3.52
CA GLU A 695 -6.58 2.56 -2.72
C GLU A 695 -5.13 2.73 -2.26
N ASN A 696 -4.51 1.64 -1.77
CA ASN A 696 -3.13 1.65 -1.32
C ASN A 696 -2.17 1.81 -2.50
N ALA A 697 -2.47 1.17 -3.63
CA ALA A 697 -1.73 1.34 -4.86
C ALA A 697 -1.79 2.81 -5.35
N LEU A 698 -2.97 3.45 -5.29
CA LEU A 698 -3.14 4.85 -5.68
C LEU A 698 -2.29 5.80 -4.82
N LYS A 699 -2.36 5.71 -3.49
CA LYS A 699 -1.59 6.59 -2.62
C LYS A 699 -0.09 6.41 -2.76
N LEU A 700 0.36 5.16 -2.75
CA LEU A 700 1.78 4.88 -2.93
C LEU A 700 2.27 5.34 -4.33
N SER A 701 1.39 5.34 -5.35
CA SER A 701 1.71 5.90 -6.65
C SER A 701 1.89 7.42 -6.62
N TYR A 702 1.10 8.16 -5.83
CA TYR A 702 1.29 9.61 -5.62
C TYR A 702 2.66 9.90 -5.01
N VAL A 703 3.08 9.10 -4.04
CA VAL A 703 4.42 9.23 -3.42
C VAL A 703 5.51 9.00 -4.46
N PHE A 704 5.44 7.91 -5.23
CA PHE A 704 6.41 7.67 -6.30
C PHE A 704 6.40 8.78 -7.36
N ALA A 705 5.24 9.34 -7.69
CA ALA A 705 5.12 10.45 -8.62
C ALA A 705 5.68 11.77 -8.07
N ARG A 706 5.52 12.06 -6.77
CA ARG A 706 6.14 13.20 -6.07
C ARG A 706 7.66 13.13 -6.21
N PHE A 707 8.22 11.93 -6.07
CA PHE A 707 9.65 11.63 -6.28
C PHE A 707 10.04 11.29 -7.73
N LYS A 708 9.20 11.66 -8.69
CA LYS A 708 9.51 11.59 -10.13
C LYS A 708 9.77 10.17 -10.67
N ASP A 709 9.40 9.12 -9.92
CA ASP A 709 9.43 7.72 -10.36
C ASP A 709 8.10 7.33 -11.03
N TYR A 710 7.75 8.05 -12.09
CA TYR A 710 6.49 7.88 -12.82
C TYR A 710 6.31 6.49 -13.41
N LYS A 711 7.42 5.87 -13.82
CA LYS A 711 7.40 4.51 -14.36
C LYS A 711 6.93 3.52 -13.31
N PHE A 712 7.42 3.64 -12.08
CA PHE A 712 6.99 2.78 -10.99
C PHE A 712 5.58 3.11 -10.51
N ALA A 713 5.24 4.40 -10.42
CA ALA A 713 3.89 4.86 -10.09
C ALA A 713 2.85 4.27 -11.07
N ALA A 714 3.09 4.36 -12.38
CA ALA A 714 2.22 3.76 -13.39
C ALA A 714 2.17 2.23 -13.28
N HIS A 715 3.30 1.57 -13.00
CA HIS A 715 3.36 0.12 -12.83
C HIS A 715 2.51 -0.37 -11.65
N LEU A 716 2.48 0.39 -10.56
CA LEU A 716 1.70 0.09 -9.37
C LEU A 716 0.18 0.12 -9.65
N LEU A 717 -0.26 1.04 -10.53
CA LEU A 717 -1.67 1.17 -10.90
C LEU A 717 -2.09 0.23 -12.02
N ALA A 718 -1.15 -0.21 -12.87
CA ALA A 718 -1.43 -1.02 -14.06
C ALA A 718 -2.33 -2.26 -13.83
N PRO A 719 -2.20 -3.04 -12.72
CA PRO A 719 -3.08 -4.17 -12.45
C PRO A 719 -4.56 -3.79 -12.33
N TYR A 720 -4.86 -2.59 -11.79
CA TYR A 720 -6.22 -2.13 -11.50
C TYR A 720 -6.90 -1.49 -12.72
N ILE A 721 -6.13 -1.08 -13.74
CA ILE A 721 -6.67 -0.51 -14.97
C ILE A 721 -7.56 -1.51 -15.72
N LYS A 722 -7.29 -2.82 -15.63
CA LYS A 722 -8.03 -3.84 -16.39
C LYS A 722 -9.41 -4.19 -15.81
N GLY A 723 -9.72 -3.81 -14.57
CA GLY A 723 -11.01 -4.10 -13.92
C GLY A 723 -12.22 -3.48 -14.63
N ASN A 724 -13.44 -3.97 -14.36
CA ASN A 724 -14.66 -3.54 -15.05
C ASN A 724 -15.09 -2.10 -14.73
N LYS A 725 -14.68 -1.54 -13.58
CA LYS A 725 -14.92 -0.14 -13.17
C LYS A 725 -13.77 0.36 -12.27
N PRO A 726 -12.62 0.72 -12.84
CA PRO A 726 -11.54 1.30 -12.05
C PRO A 726 -11.95 2.67 -11.49
N ASP A 727 -11.41 3.02 -10.32
CA ASP A 727 -11.61 4.31 -9.69
C ASP A 727 -11.16 5.47 -10.60
N GLU A 728 -11.91 6.59 -10.55
CA GLU A 728 -11.62 7.75 -11.40
C GLU A 728 -10.23 8.33 -11.10
N ASN A 729 -9.91 8.60 -9.84
CA ASN A 729 -8.62 9.20 -9.49
C ASN A 729 -7.46 8.27 -9.85
N LEU A 730 -7.64 6.95 -9.67
CA LEU A 730 -6.68 5.96 -10.13
C LEU A 730 -6.43 6.02 -11.63
N LEU A 731 -7.48 6.09 -12.45
CA LEU A 731 -7.36 6.19 -13.91
C LEU A 731 -6.60 7.44 -14.34
N PHE A 732 -6.99 8.61 -13.81
CA PHE A 732 -6.40 9.88 -14.18
C PHE A 732 -4.96 10.02 -13.70
N ALA A 733 -4.64 9.50 -12.50
CA ALA A 733 -3.28 9.38 -12.01
C ALA A 733 -2.42 8.50 -12.95
N PHE A 734 -2.88 7.29 -13.27
CA PHE A 734 -2.19 6.37 -14.17
C PHE A 734 -1.89 7.00 -15.53
N VAL A 735 -2.90 7.61 -16.16
CA VAL A 735 -2.77 8.30 -17.44
C VAL A 735 -1.74 9.42 -17.37
N SER A 736 -1.77 10.25 -16.32
CA SER A 736 -0.81 11.35 -16.16
C SER A 736 0.64 10.86 -15.99
N TYR A 737 0.85 9.77 -15.25
CA TYR A 737 2.17 9.16 -15.08
C TYR A 737 2.70 8.55 -16.38
N CYS A 738 1.84 7.86 -17.13
CA CYS A 738 2.21 7.33 -18.43
C CYS A 738 2.57 8.44 -19.41
N ALA A 739 1.90 9.59 -19.37
CA ALA A 739 2.19 10.72 -20.24
C ALA A 739 3.58 11.35 -19.98
N LYS A 740 4.09 11.29 -18.74
CA LYS A 740 5.46 11.72 -18.38
C LYS A 740 6.55 10.86 -19.02
N GLU A 741 6.26 9.59 -19.30
CA GLU A 741 7.21 8.64 -19.87
C GLU A 741 6.83 8.26 -21.31
N ILE A 742 7.62 8.74 -22.28
CA ILE A 742 7.37 8.51 -23.73
C ILE A 742 7.20 7.02 -24.06
N GLU A 743 7.89 6.13 -23.36
CA GLU A 743 7.80 4.69 -23.57
C GLU A 743 6.44 4.13 -23.12
N LEU A 744 5.82 4.73 -22.09
CA LEU A 744 4.53 4.31 -21.54
C LEU A 744 3.35 4.91 -22.31
N SER A 745 3.44 6.16 -22.76
CA SER A 745 2.36 6.81 -23.54
C SER A 745 2.12 6.19 -24.92
N ASN A 746 3.03 5.35 -25.39
CA ASN A 746 2.86 4.57 -26.62
C ASN A 746 2.30 3.16 -26.39
N THR A 747 2.07 2.74 -25.13
CA THR A 747 1.57 1.40 -24.82
C THR A 747 0.07 1.26 -25.07
N ARG A 748 -0.40 0.02 -25.24
CA ARG A 748 -1.85 -0.25 -25.34
C ARG A 748 -2.53 -0.17 -23.97
N MET A 749 -1.79 -0.44 -22.89
CA MET A 749 -2.27 -0.17 -21.54
C MET A 749 -2.63 1.30 -21.35
N PHE A 750 -1.79 2.22 -21.85
CA PHE A 750 -2.10 3.65 -21.82
C PHE A 750 -3.37 3.97 -22.62
N VAL A 751 -3.52 3.44 -23.83
CA VAL A 751 -4.75 3.58 -24.65
C VAL A 751 -5.97 3.07 -23.88
N SER A 752 -5.87 1.91 -23.25
CA SER A 752 -6.97 1.36 -22.43
C SER A 752 -7.31 2.28 -21.24
N GLY A 753 -6.30 2.86 -20.57
CA GLY A 753 -6.50 3.82 -19.50
C GLY A 753 -7.20 5.09 -19.99
N MET A 754 -6.78 5.63 -21.14
CA MET A 754 -7.41 6.78 -21.79
C MET A 754 -8.87 6.52 -22.15
N ASN A 755 -9.19 5.35 -22.71
CA ASN A 755 -10.57 5.00 -23.07
C ASN A 755 -11.47 4.91 -21.85
N LYS A 756 -10.99 4.27 -20.78
CA LYS A 756 -11.73 4.17 -19.52
C LYS A 756 -11.87 5.53 -18.84
N ALA A 757 -10.85 6.37 -18.86
CA ALA A 757 -10.93 7.73 -18.34
C ALA A 757 -12.00 8.55 -19.07
N ARG A 758 -12.11 8.41 -20.40
CA ARG A 758 -13.19 9.01 -21.19
C ARG A 758 -14.56 8.47 -20.80
N GLU A 759 -14.70 7.16 -20.63
CA GLU A 759 -15.97 6.52 -20.25
C GLU A 759 -16.44 6.93 -18.85
N VAL A 760 -15.51 7.05 -17.89
CA VAL A 760 -15.80 7.41 -16.50
C VAL A 760 -16.10 8.90 -16.36
N ASN A 761 -15.29 9.76 -16.96
CA ASN A 761 -15.46 11.21 -16.87
C ASN A 761 -15.02 11.92 -18.17
N PRO A 762 -15.94 12.08 -19.15
CA PRO A 762 -15.62 12.70 -20.45
C PRO A 762 -15.11 14.14 -20.34
N GLU A 763 -15.64 14.93 -19.40
CA GLU A 763 -15.26 16.32 -19.24
C GLU A 763 -13.83 16.44 -18.70
N ARG A 764 -13.51 15.70 -17.63
CA ARG A 764 -12.15 15.64 -17.08
C ARG A 764 -11.16 15.08 -18.09
N TYR A 765 -11.58 14.07 -18.87
CA TYR A 765 -10.79 13.52 -19.97
C TYR A 765 -10.42 14.59 -21.02
N CYS A 766 -11.37 15.40 -21.48
CA CYS A 766 -11.06 16.45 -22.46
C CYS A 766 -10.13 17.52 -21.88
N LYS A 767 -10.25 17.85 -20.59
CA LYS A 767 -9.33 18.78 -19.89
C LYS A 767 -7.89 18.27 -19.82
N LEU A 768 -7.64 16.97 -20.04
CA LEU A 768 -6.28 16.43 -20.14
C LEU A 768 -5.52 16.94 -21.37
N PHE A 769 -6.18 17.33 -22.45
CA PHE A 769 -5.51 17.64 -23.71
C PHE A 769 -5.32 19.15 -23.89
N GLY A 770 -4.12 19.66 -23.59
CA GLY A 770 -3.79 21.09 -23.72
C GLY A 770 -3.31 21.67 -22.39
N GLN A 771 -2.70 22.85 -22.42
CA GLN A 771 -2.16 23.43 -21.17
C GLN A 771 -3.28 23.75 -20.17
N PRO A 772 -3.13 23.42 -18.87
CA PRO A 772 -1.91 22.90 -18.24
C PRO A 772 -1.73 21.37 -18.27
N GLY A 773 -2.67 20.56 -18.75
CA GLY A 773 -2.69 19.09 -18.65
C GLY A 773 -1.54 18.32 -19.33
N LEU A 774 -1.89 17.33 -20.16
CA LEU A 774 -0.94 16.48 -20.85
C LEU A 774 -0.34 17.17 -22.08
N THR A 775 0.88 16.76 -22.44
CA THR A 775 1.47 17.13 -23.73
C THR A 775 0.57 16.70 -24.88
N PHE A 776 0.34 17.57 -25.87
CA PHE A 776 -0.38 17.14 -27.08
C PHE A 776 0.41 16.11 -27.89
N GLN A 777 1.70 15.90 -27.59
CA GLN A 777 2.52 14.87 -28.23
C GLN A 777 2.12 13.45 -27.83
N VAL A 778 1.18 13.25 -26.88
CA VAL A 778 0.56 11.92 -26.68
C VAL A 778 -0.22 11.46 -27.92
N LEU A 779 -0.61 12.38 -28.81
CA LEU A 779 -1.24 12.11 -30.11
C LEU A 779 -0.25 11.55 -31.15
N GLU A 780 1.03 11.39 -30.81
CA GLU A 780 1.94 10.53 -31.58
C GLU A 780 1.46 9.08 -31.60
N ASN A 781 0.74 8.64 -30.56
CA ASN A 781 0.06 7.36 -30.52
C ASN A 781 -1.23 7.46 -31.35
N PRO A 782 -1.32 6.79 -32.51
CA PRO A 782 -2.47 6.90 -33.41
C PRO A 782 -3.77 6.40 -32.77
N LEU A 783 -3.70 5.44 -31.85
CA LEU A 783 -4.88 4.93 -31.14
C LEU A 783 -5.43 5.97 -30.16
N VAL A 784 -4.56 6.66 -29.42
CA VAL A 784 -4.98 7.76 -28.53
C VAL A 784 -5.58 8.90 -29.35
N LYS A 785 -4.99 9.20 -30.51
CA LYS A 785 -5.47 10.24 -31.40
C LYS A 785 -6.86 9.93 -31.96
N GLU A 786 -7.09 8.71 -32.42
CA GLU A 786 -8.40 8.26 -32.88
C GLU A 786 -9.46 8.48 -31.79
N GLU A 787 -9.15 8.11 -30.55
CA GLU A 787 -10.08 8.24 -29.42
C GLU A 787 -10.29 9.69 -28.98
N PHE A 788 -9.26 10.53 -29.05
CA PHE A 788 -9.36 11.98 -28.85
C PHE A 788 -10.30 12.64 -29.87
N ILE A 789 -10.20 12.26 -31.15
CA ILE A 789 -11.07 12.76 -32.23
C ILE A 789 -12.52 12.31 -31.99
N LYS A 790 -12.74 11.02 -31.68
CA LYS A 790 -14.07 10.48 -31.37
C LYS A 790 -14.72 11.19 -30.18
N ALA A 791 -13.94 11.58 -29.18
CA ALA A 791 -14.43 12.28 -28.00
C ALA A 791 -14.89 13.73 -28.28
N ASN A 792 -14.58 14.28 -29.47
CA ASN A 792 -14.89 15.66 -29.85
C ASN A 792 -14.42 16.69 -28.81
N CYS A 793 -13.29 16.42 -28.15
CA CYS A 793 -12.67 17.35 -27.22
C CYS A 793 -12.23 18.61 -27.99
N LYS A 794 -12.73 19.77 -27.57
CA LYS A 794 -12.45 21.06 -28.21
C LYS A 794 -11.12 21.65 -27.78
#